data_AF-A0A3Q9FKN3-F1
#
_entry.id   AF-A0A3Q9FKN3-F1
#
_cell.length_a   1.000
_cell.length_b   1.000
_cell.length_c   1.000
_cell.angle_alpha   90.00
_cell.angle_beta   90.00
_cell.angle_gamma   90.00
#
_symmetry.space_group_name_H-M   'P 1'
#
loop_
_entity.id
_entity.type
_entity.pdbx_description
1 polymer ?
#
loop_
_entity_poly.entity_id
_entity_poly.type
_entity_poly.pdbx_seq_one_letter_code
_entity_poly.pdbx_strand_id
1 'polypeptide(L)'
;MKFFTPRFAFFAMALFLMASCDRDRGFDAILNEGPAPSELQANIVFNNEEPPFSVTISPTADGATAFEVLSGIPGQAAELIGIQQSLTFDYPDADENFFVTIRAIAPNGRVTEEQFEIVPPADPCTQIFSAPVSWDNGNDPAFFFGFNGVELEVVANPDPSGANSEVSNVLQITQDGGGNFDGFGVQMTGPALFSAADKIVRLNFWSDVELPVRLTVQQDPNNTTEREAEVNLIHTGTGWEELRFDFSNAIAGFTGNPDGALGIADGASFVPTGAYIRFQMFISPGDDVAGTFFLDNVGICEGGGAAPPEEPMEEEMEACARIFNTPITFENGEEFFGFNGVDVQVVANPDQSGANPNATNVLEIVQDGGGNFDGFGTVLENPVDFSSDDKVVRALVWSTSAVTFRLNMQQNPTNNETEREVEVAAEHGGTGWEELLFDFANAVAGFVSEGEALGIATGAPFAPTGQYNQPTFFIAPGQDVAGTFYLDNLGACPGDDTSSTGGGEEEEEEAADPCITIFPDAITFENGEEFFGFNGVTVQIVPNPDQTGANANATNVLEIVQDGGGNFDGFGTVLANPVDFSAEDKVVRVLVWSTSAVTFRLNMQQNPNNNETEREVEVAVAHGGTGWEELRFDFATAVAGFANGGEALGIANGEALAPTGQYNQPTFFIAPGEDVSGTFYIDNLGSCPE
;
A
#
# COMPACT_ATOMS: atom_id res chain seq x y z
N MET A 1 -38.63 17.16 102.00
CA MET A 1 -38.18 17.91 100.80
C MET A 1 -38.58 17.10 99.56
N LYS A 2 -39.28 17.75 98.63
CA LYS A 2 -39.58 17.44 97.20
C LYS A 2 -38.98 16.12 96.63
N PHE A 3 -39.79 15.20 96.09
CA PHE A 3 -40.21 15.16 94.67
C PHE A 3 -39.06 15.44 93.68
N PHE A 4 -38.66 14.44 92.89
CA PHE A 4 -38.74 14.52 91.43
C PHE A 4 -38.61 13.12 90.82
N THR A 5 -39.51 12.85 89.87
CA THR A 5 -39.83 11.57 89.24
C THR A 5 -39.47 11.66 87.72
N PRO A 6 -39.85 10.71 86.85
CA PRO A 6 -38.95 9.93 86.00
C PRO A 6 -39.12 10.27 84.49
N ARG A 7 -38.12 10.75 83.75
CA ARG A 7 -38.33 10.99 82.29
C ARG A 7 -37.17 10.74 81.32
N PHE A 8 -35.94 10.53 81.75
CA PHE A 8 -34.82 10.54 80.80
C PHE A 8 -34.33 9.17 80.30
N ALA A 9 -34.51 8.09 81.07
CA ALA A 9 -33.98 6.78 80.66
C ALA A 9 -34.90 6.03 79.67
N PHE A 10 -36.22 6.17 79.78
CA PHE A 10 -37.17 5.52 78.85
C PHE A 10 -37.29 6.26 77.51
N PHE A 11 -36.97 7.56 77.46
CA PHE A 11 -37.02 8.32 76.22
C PHE A 11 -35.80 8.02 75.32
N ALA A 12 -34.64 7.70 75.90
CA ALA A 12 -33.44 7.37 75.11
C ALA A 12 -33.54 5.97 74.46
N MET A 13 -34.20 5.01 75.13
CA MET A 13 -34.40 3.65 74.60
C MET A 13 -35.55 3.58 73.58
N ALA A 14 -36.58 4.43 73.72
CA ALA A 14 -37.63 4.58 72.70
C ALA A 14 -37.17 5.34 71.45
N LEU A 15 -36.18 6.25 71.58
CA LEU A 15 -35.59 6.94 70.42
C LEU A 15 -34.69 6.00 69.57
N PHE A 16 -34.05 5.01 70.19
CA PHE A 16 -33.26 3.99 69.47
C PHE A 16 -34.11 2.91 68.81
N LEU A 17 -35.35 2.68 69.27
CA LEU A 17 -36.29 1.76 68.62
C LEU A 17 -37.07 2.38 67.46
N MET A 18 -37.19 3.72 67.38
CA MET A 18 -37.79 4.41 66.24
C MET A 18 -36.79 4.79 65.13
N ALA A 19 -35.48 4.70 65.37
CA ALA A 19 -34.44 4.88 64.35
C ALA A 19 -34.06 3.59 63.62
N SER A 20 -34.74 2.47 63.90
CA SER A 20 -34.49 1.16 63.28
C SER A 20 -35.55 0.76 62.23
N CYS A 21 -36.44 1.67 61.84
CA CYS A 21 -37.51 1.37 60.87
C CYS A 21 -37.51 2.29 59.62
N ASP A 22 -36.39 2.91 59.26
CA ASP A 22 -36.32 3.69 58.01
C ASP A 22 -35.09 3.30 57.17
N ARG A 23 -34.76 2.00 57.16
CA ARG A 23 -33.71 1.43 56.30
C ARG A 23 -34.28 0.58 55.16
N ASP A 24 -35.50 0.89 54.71
CA ASP A 24 -36.08 0.30 53.48
C ASP A 24 -36.20 1.33 52.33
N ARG A 25 -35.96 2.63 52.58
CA ARG A 25 -36.13 3.68 51.55
C ARG A 25 -34.90 3.97 50.69
N GLY A 26 -33.76 3.32 50.95
CA GLY A 26 -32.53 3.50 50.17
C GLY A 26 -32.40 2.55 48.97
N PHE A 27 -32.93 1.33 49.09
CA PHE A 27 -32.92 0.34 48.00
C PHE A 27 -34.06 0.58 46.99
N ASP A 28 -35.24 0.99 47.47
CA ASP A 28 -36.40 1.33 46.61
C ASP A 28 -36.18 2.58 45.73
N ALA A 29 -35.36 3.54 46.16
CA ALA A 29 -35.09 4.74 45.38
C ALA A 29 -34.13 4.49 44.20
N ILE A 30 -33.11 3.65 44.41
CA ILE A 30 -32.13 3.29 43.37
C ILE A 30 -32.79 2.42 42.29
N LEU A 31 -33.70 1.51 42.69
CA LEU A 31 -34.50 0.71 41.77
C LEU A 31 -35.59 1.50 41.01
N ASN A 32 -35.79 2.79 41.26
CA ASN A 32 -36.78 3.61 40.52
C ASN A 32 -36.16 4.70 39.62
N GLU A 33 -34.88 5.05 39.80
CA GLU A 33 -34.26 6.23 39.15
C GLU A 33 -33.25 5.92 38.02
N GLY A 34 -32.98 4.65 37.68
CA GLY A 34 -32.08 4.27 36.56
C GLY A 34 -32.65 4.52 35.15
N PRO A 35 -31.82 4.68 34.09
CA PRO A 35 -32.29 4.77 32.69
C PRO A 35 -32.97 3.46 32.23
N ALA A 36 -33.62 3.50 31.06
CA ALA A 36 -33.98 2.27 30.36
C ALA A 36 -32.71 1.58 29.83
N PRO A 37 -32.75 0.29 29.47
CA PRO A 37 -31.59 -0.37 28.87
C PRO A 37 -31.09 0.35 27.60
N SER A 38 -29.81 0.32 27.33
CA SER A 38 -29.20 0.90 26.12
C SER A 38 -28.47 -0.17 25.32
N GLU A 39 -28.04 0.15 24.09
CA GLU A 39 -27.31 -0.78 23.21
C GLU A 39 -28.04 -2.13 23.04
N LEU A 40 -29.34 -2.09 22.75
CA LEU A 40 -30.11 -3.29 22.48
C LEU A 40 -29.63 -3.91 21.16
N GLN A 41 -29.14 -5.13 21.24
CA GLN A 41 -28.68 -5.91 20.11
C GLN A 41 -29.34 -7.29 20.14
N ALA A 42 -29.40 -7.92 18.97
CA ALA A 42 -29.91 -9.27 18.81
C ALA A 42 -28.97 -10.05 17.89
N ASN A 43 -28.40 -11.14 18.40
CA ASN A 43 -27.79 -12.12 17.54
C ASN A 43 -28.87 -13.08 17.01
N ILE A 44 -29.01 -13.16 15.68
CA ILE A 44 -30.04 -13.94 14.99
C ILE A 44 -29.33 -14.98 14.12
N VAL A 45 -29.52 -16.25 14.46
CA VAL A 45 -28.81 -17.38 13.84
C VAL A 45 -29.81 -18.28 13.13
N PHE A 46 -29.57 -18.60 11.87
CA PHE A 46 -30.34 -19.61 11.12
C PHE A 46 -29.67 -20.98 11.30
N ASN A 47 -30.40 -21.94 11.88
CA ASN A 47 -29.91 -23.28 12.18
C ASN A 47 -30.06 -24.27 11.01
N ASN A 48 -30.67 -23.83 9.91
CA ASN A 48 -30.87 -24.61 8.68
C ASN A 48 -31.10 -23.69 7.47
N GLU A 49 -30.95 -24.25 6.28
CA GLU A 49 -30.95 -23.52 5.01
C GLU A 49 -32.27 -23.60 4.23
N GLU A 50 -33.18 -24.49 4.64
CA GLU A 50 -34.49 -24.67 4.00
C GLU A 50 -35.63 -24.34 4.95
N PRO A 51 -36.72 -23.73 4.48
CA PRO A 51 -37.88 -23.49 5.32
C PRO A 51 -38.57 -24.80 5.75
N PRO A 52 -39.09 -24.88 6.99
CA PRO A 52 -39.13 -23.80 7.97
C PRO A 52 -37.75 -23.51 8.54
N PHE A 53 -37.39 -22.22 8.54
CA PHE A 53 -36.12 -21.74 9.07
C PHE A 53 -36.18 -21.76 10.59
N SER A 54 -35.42 -22.65 11.20
CA SER A 54 -35.19 -22.67 12.63
C SER A 54 -34.21 -21.55 12.96
N VAL A 55 -34.69 -20.52 13.65
CA VAL A 55 -33.93 -19.29 13.92
C VAL A 55 -33.77 -19.09 15.42
N THR A 56 -32.53 -19.02 15.89
CA THR A 56 -32.17 -18.76 17.28
C THR A 56 -31.90 -17.27 17.49
N ILE A 57 -32.52 -16.70 18.52
CA ILE A 57 -32.49 -15.26 18.84
C ILE A 57 -31.90 -15.10 20.23
N SER A 58 -30.78 -14.39 20.31
CA SER A 58 -30.02 -14.15 21.55
C SER A 58 -29.86 -12.64 21.77
N PRO A 59 -30.71 -12.01 22.61
CA PRO A 59 -30.65 -10.58 22.85
C PRO A 59 -29.65 -10.17 23.92
N THR A 60 -29.06 -8.99 23.75
CA THR A 60 -28.17 -8.32 24.70
C THR A 60 -28.53 -6.85 24.83
N ALA A 61 -28.35 -6.25 26.01
CA ALA A 61 -28.52 -4.83 26.23
C ALA A 61 -27.90 -4.42 27.57
N ASP A 62 -27.34 -3.22 27.62
CA ASP A 62 -26.77 -2.64 28.83
C ASP A 62 -27.86 -2.29 29.84
N GLY A 63 -27.72 -2.78 31.07
CA GLY A 63 -28.66 -2.52 32.15
C GLY A 63 -29.96 -3.34 32.10
N ALA A 64 -30.08 -4.31 31.19
CA ALA A 64 -31.18 -5.26 31.15
C ALA A 64 -31.04 -6.36 32.22
N THR A 65 -32.17 -6.85 32.70
CA THR A 65 -32.28 -8.01 33.60
C THR A 65 -33.12 -9.15 33.04
N ALA A 66 -33.89 -8.87 31.99
CA ALA A 66 -34.68 -9.84 31.24
C ALA A 66 -35.00 -9.26 29.85
N PHE A 67 -35.41 -10.14 28.94
CA PHE A 67 -35.86 -9.78 27.60
C PHE A 67 -37.22 -10.40 27.32
N GLU A 68 -38.13 -9.63 26.73
CA GLU A 68 -39.35 -10.15 26.13
C GLU A 68 -39.17 -10.18 24.61
N VAL A 69 -39.23 -11.37 24.00
CA VAL A 69 -38.98 -11.60 22.58
C VAL A 69 -40.29 -11.96 21.88
N LEU A 70 -40.65 -11.21 20.85
CA LEU A 70 -41.80 -11.48 20.00
C LEU A 70 -41.29 -11.93 18.63
N SER A 71 -41.53 -13.18 18.25
CA SER A 71 -41.06 -13.75 16.97
C SER A 71 -41.61 -13.05 15.73
N GLY A 72 -42.73 -12.33 15.83
CA GLY A 72 -43.44 -11.77 14.68
C GLY A 72 -44.27 -12.80 13.90
N ILE A 73 -44.21 -14.08 14.28
CA ILE A 73 -45.02 -15.15 13.68
C ILE A 73 -46.49 -14.96 14.10
N PRO A 74 -47.45 -14.90 13.16
CA PRO A 74 -48.85 -14.67 13.48
C PRO A 74 -49.42 -15.66 14.50
N GLY A 75 -49.87 -15.14 15.64
CA GLY A 75 -50.52 -15.94 16.68
C GLY A 75 -49.60 -16.48 17.77
N GLN A 76 -48.28 -16.21 17.69
CA GLN A 76 -47.38 -16.48 18.82
C GLN A 76 -47.36 -15.32 19.82
N ALA A 77 -47.23 -15.67 21.10
CA ALA A 77 -47.12 -14.70 22.18
C ALA A 77 -45.65 -14.33 22.42
N ALA A 78 -45.43 -13.21 23.09
CA ALA A 78 -44.10 -12.85 23.56
C ALA A 78 -43.59 -13.85 24.61
N GLU A 79 -42.30 -14.18 24.55
CA GLU A 79 -41.64 -15.07 25.50
C GLU A 79 -40.62 -14.30 26.34
N LEU A 80 -40.62 -14.53 27.65
CA LEU A 80 -39.73 -13.86 28.60
C LEU A 80 -38.53 -14.75 28.92
N ILE A 81 -37.33 -14.23 28.67
CA ILE A 81 -36.07 -14.90 28.97
C ILE A 81 -35.18 -14.04 29.88
N GLY A 82 -34.30 -14.70 30.61
CA GLY A 82 -33.27 -14.05 31.42
C GLY A 82 -32.11 -13.53 30.57
N ILE A 83 -31.15 -12.88 31.22
CA ILE A 83 -29.88 -12.51 30.58
C ILE A 83 -29.12 -13.77 30.12
N GLN A 84 -28.43 -13.66 28.97
CA GLN A 84 -27.64 -14.73 28.35
C GLN A 84 -28.44 -15.98 27.97
N GLN A 85 -29.76 -15.84 27.78
CA GLN A 85 -30.60 -16.92 27.26
C GLN A 85 -30.99 -16.61 25.81
N SER A 86 -31.36 -17.65 25.07
CA SER A 86 -31.84 -17.55 23.71
C SER A 86 -33.20 -18.23 23.54
N LEU A 87 -33.87 -17.95 22.43
CA LEU A 87 -35.09 -18.64 22.01
C LEU A 87 -34.94 -19.06 20.57
N THR A 88 -35.53 -20.20 20.21
CA THR A 88 -35.55 -20.69 18.84
C THR A 88 -36.98 -20.73 18.33
N PHE A 89 -37.21 -20.16 17.14
CA PHE A 89 -38.50 -20.14 16.46
C PHE A 89 -38.39 -20.76 15.07
N ASP A 90 -39.42 -21.47 14.63
CA ASP A 90 -39.48 -22.02 13.27
C ASP A 90 -40.29 -21.06 12.37
N TYR A 91 -39.61 -20.30 11.53
CA TYR A 91 -40.19 -19.38 10.57
C TYR A 91 -40.58 -20.12 9.28
N PRO A 92 -41.83 -20.03 8.80
CA PRO A 92 -42.25 -20.71 7.58
C PRO A 92 -41.67 -20.03 6.33
N ASP A 93 -41.75 -20.71 5.19
CA ASP A 93 -41.54 -20.08 3.88
C ASP A 93 -42.60 -19.00 3.64
N ALA A 94 -42.18 -17.76 3.35
CA ALA A 94 -43.10 -16.62 3.16
C ALA A 94 -42.54 -15.60 2.15
N ASP A 95 -43.44 -15.00 1.36
CA ASP A 95 -43.13 -13.87 0.46
C ASP A 95 -42.97 -12.53 1.23
N GLU A 96 -43.15 -12.52 2.55
CA GLU A 96 -43.07 -11.34 3.43
C GLU A 96 -41.93 -11.54 4.44
N ASN A 97 -41.13 -10.49 4.68
CA ASN A 97 -40.06 -10.53 5.68
C ASN A 97 -40.66 -10.64 7.08
N PHE A 98 -40.10 -11.53 7.89
CA PHE A 98 -40.45 -11.61 9.31
C PHE A 98 -39.63 -10.59 10.10
N PHE A 99 -40.16 -10.15 11.24
CA PHE A 99 -39.44 -9.28 12.15
C PHE A 99 -39.57 -9.82 13.57
N VAL A 100 -38.45 -9.92 14.28
CA VAL A 100 -38.47 -10.12 15.72
C VAL A 100 -38.50 -8.75 16.40
N THR A 101 -39.35 -8.61 17.42
CA THR A 101 -39.35 -7.43 18.29
C THR A 101 -38.83 -7.84 19.66
N ILE A 102 -37.80 -7.16 20.14
CA ILE A 102 -37.17 -7.45 21.43
C ILE A 102 -37.36 -6.27 22.36
N ARG A 103 -37.74 -6.58 23.60
CA ARG A 103 -37.90 -5.62 24.70
C ARG A 103 -36.92 -5.95 25.81
N ALA A 104 -35.89 -5.14 25.97
CA ALA A 104 -34.98 -5.21 27.09
C ALA A 104 -35.61 -4.57 28.34
N ILE A 105 -35.59 -5.26 29.48
CA ILE A 105 -36.27 -4.84 30.71
C ILE A 105 -35.25 -4.59 31.82
N ALA A 106 -35.16 -3.35 32.30
CA ALA A 106 -34.35 -2.97 33.45
C ALA A 106 -35.00 -3.39 34.79
N PRO A 107 -34.24 -3.46 35.91
CA PRO A 107 -34.78 -3.81 37.23
C PRO A 107 -35.92 -2.89 37.71
N ASN A 108 -35.93 -1.66 37.21
CA ASN A 108 -36.94 -0.63 37.49
C ASN A 108 -38.19 -0.72 36.59
N GLY A 109 -38.25 -1.73 35.71
CA GLY A 109 -39.33 -1.95 34.75
C GLY A 109 -39.33 -1.01 33.55
N ARG A 110 -38.32 -0.17 33.35
CA ARG A 110 -38.16 0.59 32.11
C ARG A 110 -37.72 -0.34 30.98
N VAL A 111 -38.22 -0.05 29.79
CA VAL A 111 -38.07 -0.90 28.61
C VAL A 111 -37.46 -0.12 27.46
N THR A 112 -36.55 -0.77 26.74
CA THR A 112 -36.09 -0.38 25.41
C THR A 112 -36.55 -1.44 24.44
N GLU A 113 -37.20 -1.00 23.35
CA GLU A 113 -37.79 -1.87 22.35
C GLU A 113 -37.10 -1.61 21.01
N GLU A 114 -36.74 -2.68 20.31
CA GLU A 114 -36.17 -2.62 18.98
C GLU A 114 -36.70 -3.78 18.12
N GLN A 115 -36.76 -3.54 16.82
CA GLN A 115 -37.26 -4.49 15.84
C GLN A 115 -36.11 -4.87 14.90
N PHE A 116 -35.89 -6.17 14.75
CA PHE A 116 -34.87 -6.74 13.89
C PHE A 116 -35.54 -7.54 12.78
N GLU A 117 -35.08 -7.37 11.56
CA GLU A 117 -35.57 -8.11 10.41
C GLU A 117 -34.98 -9.53 10.42
N ILE A 118 -35.83 -10.52 10.21
CA ILE A 118 -35.45 -11.91 10.00
C ILE A 118 -35.33 -12.09 8.49
N VAL A 119 -34.13 -11.82 7.98
CA VAL A 119 -33.80 -12.03 6.58
C VAL A 119 -33.18 -13.43 6.48
N PRO A 120 -33.85 -14.42 5.83
CA PRO A 120 -33.18 -15.67 5.48
C PRO A 120 -31.92 -15.33 4.70
N PRO A 121 -30.75 -15.88 5.07
CA PRO A 121 -29.54 -15.60 4.31
C PRO A 121 -29.81 -15.95 2.85
N ALA A 122 -29.55 -15.00 1.95
CA ALA A 122 -29.47 -15.32 0.55
C ALA A 122 -28.40 -16.42 0.42
N ASP A 123 -28.78 -17.61 -0.05
CA ASP A 123 -27.82 -18.70 -0.24
C ASP A 123 -27.26 -18.70 -1.66
N PRO A 124 -26.29 -17.81 -1.91
CA PRO A 124 -25.10 -18.23 -2.61
C PRO A 124 -23.88 -17.84 -1.77
N CYS A 125 -23.17 -18.83 -1.24
CA CYS A 125 -21.89 -18.61 -0.56
C CYS A 125 -20.94 -17.79 -1.46
N THR A 126 -20.78 -16.51 -1.15
CA THR A 126 -19.75 -15.64 -1.74
C THR A 126 -18.48 -15.89 -0.95
N GLN A 127 -17.50 -16.52 -1.58
CA GLN A 127 -16.24 -16.87 -0.93
C GLN A 127 -15.49 -15.60 -0.54
N ILE A 128 -15.48 -15.17 0.73
CA ILE A 128 -14.69 -13.99 1.11
C ILE A 128 -13.20 -14.30 1.29
N PHE A 129 -12.83 -15.57 1.45
CA PHE A 129 -11.45 -16.01 1.66
C PHE A 129 -10.79 -16.40 0.34
N SER A 130 -9.70 -15.71 -0.02
CA SER A 130 -8.84 -16.09 -1.14
C SER A 130 -8.16 -17.46 -0.93
N ALA A 131 -7.87 -17.82 0.31
CA ALA A 131 -7.29 -19.10 0.71
C ALA A 131 -7.95 -19.64 2.00
N PRO A 132 -9.00 -20.48 1.90
CA PRO A 132 -9.65 -21.07 3.06
C PRO A 132 -8.81 -22.18 3.71
N VAL A 133 -9.10 -22.52 4.96
CA VAL A 133 -8.30 -23.44 5.78
C VAL A 133 -9.10 -24.68 6.19
N SER A 134 -8.49 -25.85 5.99
CA SER A 134 -9.07 -27.16 6.33
C SER A 134 -8.11 -28.13 7.01
N TRP A 135 -6.88 -27.71 7.32
CA TRP A 135 -5.83 -28.56 7.93
C TRP A 135 -5.50 -29.85 7.16
N ASP A 136 -5.92 -29.91 5.88
CA ASP A 136 -5.78 -31.08 5.02
C ASP A 136 -5.15 -30.69 3.68
N ASN A 137 -4.34 -31.60 3.13
CA ASN A 137 -3.84 -31.55 1.75
C ASN A 137 -3.16 -30.23 1.32
N GLY A 138 -2.57 -29.47 2.25
CA GLY A 138 -1.87 -28.22 1.96
C GLY A 138 -2.75 -26.96 2.03
N ASN A 139 -4.00 -27.06 2.48
CA ASN A 139 -4.84 -25.91 2.84
C ASN A 139 -4.59 -25.49 4.29
N ASP A 140 -3.31 -25.29 4.61
CA ASP A 140 -2.86 -24.90 5.94
C ASP A 140 -2.80 -23.37 6.06
N PRO A 141 -3.09 -22.81 7.26
CA PRO A 141 -2.87 -21.40 7.51
C PRO A 141 -1.36 -21.08 7.49
N ALA A 142 -1.00 -19.79 7.42
CA ALA A 142 0.39 -19.37 7.51
C ALA A 142 1.00 -19.77 8.87
N PHE A 143 0.24 -19.54 9.95
CA PHE A 143 0.50 -20.10 11.28
C PHE A 143 -0.75 -19.97 12.16
N PHE A 144 -0.77 -20.68 13.29
CA PHE A 144 -1.79 -20.55 14.33
C PHE A 144 -1.13 -20.56 15.72
N PHE A 145 -1.79 -19.95 16.71
CA PHE A 145 -1.25 -19.80 18.06
C PHE A 145 -2.36 -19.74 19.10
N GLY A 146 -2.13 -20.33 20.27
CA GLY A 146 -3.00 -20.17 21.44
C GLY A 146 -2.54 -19.00 22.30
N PHE A 147 -3.47 -18.37 23.01
CA PHE A 147 -3.16 -17.33 24.00
C PHE A 147 -3.84 -17.63 25.33
N ASN A 148 -3.33 -17.04 26.42
CA ASN A 148 -3.85 -17.21 27.79
C ASN A 148 -3.91 -18.68 28.30
N GLY A 149 -2.98 -19.53 27.86
CA GLY A 149 -2.90 -20.92 28.35
C GLY A 149 -3.55 -21.95 27.43
N VAL A 150 -4.08 -21.53 26.28
CA VAL A 150 -4.62 -22.43 25.26
C VAL A 150 -3.50 -23.17 24.52
N GLU A 151 -3.63 -24.50 24.43
CA GLU A 151 -2.77 -25.36 23.63
C GLU A 151 -3.48 -25.79 22.34
N LEU A 152 -2.74 -25.86 21.23
CA LEU A 152 -3.25 -26.18 19.90
C LEU A 152 -2.48 -27.35 19.27
N GLU A 153 -3.20 -28.28 18.65
CA GLU A 153 -2.61 -29.40 17.91
C GLU A 153 -3.51 -29.78 16.72
N VAL A 154 -2.92 -30.15 15.59
CA VAL A 154 -3.68 -30.70 14.47
C VAL A 154 -3.82 -32.21 14.66
N VAL A 155 -5.06 -32.70 14.69
CA VAL A 155 -5.39 -34.12 14.93
C VAL A 155 -6.41 -34.62 13.92
N ALA A 156 -6.55 -35.94 13.77
CA ALA A 156 -7.66 -36.50 13.00
C ALA A 156 -9.00 -36.19 13.71
N ASN A 157 -10.04 -35.84 12.95
CA ASN A 157 -11.37 -35.52 13.46
C ASN A 157 -11.87 -36.64 14.41
N PRO A 158 -12.01 -36.37 15.72
CA PRO A 158 -12.38 -37.40 16.70
C PRO A 158 -13.87 -37.75 16.67
N ASP A 159 -14.70 -36.92 16.03
CA ASP A 159 -16.15 -37.09 15.95
C ASP A 159 -16.67 -36.73 14.54
N PRO A 160 -16.45 -37.58 13.52
CA PRO A 160 -16.95 -37.33 12.17
C PRO A 160 -18.48 -37.51 12.12
N SER A 161 -19.20 -36.46 12.50
CA SER A 161 -20.66 -36.39 12.57
C SER A 161 -21.17 -34.96 12.35
N GLY A 162 -22.50 -34.79 12.27
CA GLY A 162 -23.11 -33.46 12.17
C GLY A 162 -22.62 -32.65 10.97
N ALA A 163 -22.33 -31.37 11.20
CA ALA A 163 -21.84 -30.44 10.18
C ALA A 163 -20.41 -30.74 9.68
N ASN A 164 -19.67 -31.65 10.33
CA ASN A 164 -18.34 -32.07 9.92
C ASN A 164 -18.21 -33.61 9.87
N SER A 165 -18.99 -34.21 8.96
CA SER A 165 -19.12 -35.67 8.87
C SER A 165 -17.99 -36.38 8.14
N GLU A 166 -17.12 -35.62 7.48
CA GLU A 166 -15.99 -36.14 6.72
C GLU A 166 -14.83 -36.55 7.63
N VAL A 167 -14.06 -37.55 7.18
CA VAL A 167 -12.84 -37.96 7.87
C VAL A 167 -11.71 -37.04 7.42
N SER A 168 -11.54 -35.93 8.14
CA SER A 168 -10.54 -34.87 7.93
C SER A 168 -9.56 -34.76 9.10
N ASN A 169 -8.53 -33.91 8.95
CA ASN A 169 -7.82 -33.35 10.10
C ASN A 169 -8.50 -32.07 10.57
N VAL A 170 -8.41 -31.78 11.88
CA VAL A 170 -9.02 -30.62 12.54
C VAL A 170 -8.01 -29.98 13.49
N LEU A 171 -8.20 -28.71 13.81
CA LEU A 171 -7.46 -28.06 14.89
C LEU A 171 -8.11 -28.38 16.22
N GLN A 172 -7.43 -29.17 17.06
CA GLN A 172 -7.78 -29.37 18.45
C GLN A 172 -7.32 -28.17 19.28
N ILE A 173 -8.22 -27.67 20.12
CA ILE A 173 -8.02 -26.54 21.02
C ILE A 173 -8.24 -27.03 22.45
N THR A 174 -7.24 -26.92 23.32
CA THR A 174 -7.34 -27.32 24.73
C THR A 174 -7.22 -26.10 25.62
N GLN A 175 -8.29 -25.79 26.36
CA GLN A 175 -8.31 -24.71 27.35
C GLN A 175 -8.24 -25.30 28.77
N ASP A 176 -7.35 -24.76 29.61
CA ASP A 176 -7.17 -25.21 30.99
C ASP A 176 -8.16 -24.56 31.98
N GLY A 177 -8.96 -23.59 31.50
CA GLY A 177 -9.92 -22.81 32.28
C GLY A 177 -9.26 -21.79 33.22
N GLY A 178 -8.03 -21.37 32.92
CA GLY A 178 -7.24 -20.45 33.72
C GLY A 178 -7.52 -18.97 33.47
N GLY A 179 -8.21 -18.61 32.38
CA GLY A 179 -8.49 -17.21 32.03
C GLY A 179 -9.85 -16.98 31.38
N ASN A 180 -10.40 -15.79 31.62
CA ASN A 180 -11.68 -15.34 31.10
C ASN A 180 -11.60 -14.74 29.67
N PHE A 181 -10.44 -14.83 29.02
CA PHE A 181 -10.21 -14.37 27.65
C PHE A 181 -9.35 -15.38 26.89
N ASP A 182 -9.57 -16.66 27.15
CA ASP A 182 -8.82 -17.75 26.53
C ASP A 182 -9.27 -17.94 25.08
N GLY A 183 -8.33 -18.22 24.19
CA GLY A 183 -8.63 -18.34 22.78
C GLY A 183 -7.42 -18.67 21.92
N PHE A 184 -7.63 -18.57 20.61
CA PHE A 184 -6.63 -18.87 19.61
C PHE A 184 -6.68 -17.86 18.45
N GLY A 185 -5.57 -17.75 17.74
CA GLY A 185 -5.45 -16.98 16.51
C GLY A 185 -5.00 -17.85 15.35
N VAL A 186 -5.50 -17.52 14.16
CA VAL A 186 -5.11 -18.11 12.89
C VAL A 186 -4.70 -16.97 11.94
N GLN A 187 -3.46 -17.04 11.46
CA GLN A 187 -2.97 -16.18 10.39
C GLN A 187 -3.18 -16.93 9.06
N MET A 188 -3.96 -16.36 8.16
CA MET A 188 -4.24 -16.95 6.85
C MET A 188 -3.05 -16.76 5.89
N THR A 189 -2.98 -17.56 4.83
CA THR A 189 -1.99 -17.40 3.74
C THR A 189 -2.40 -16.34 2.71
N GLY A 190 -3.69 -15.96 2.69
CA GLY A 190 -4.24 -14.84 1.93
C GLY A 190 -5.35 -14.16 2.72
N PRO A 191 -5.64 -12.86 2.47
CA PRO A 191 -6.64 -12.13 3.23
C PRO A 191 -8.06 -12.58 2.90
N ALA A 192 -8.97 -12.35 3.85
CA ALA A 192 -10.40 -12.31 3.60
C ALA A 192 -10.82 -10.89 3.20
N LEU A 193 -11.67 -10.79 2.18
CA LEU A 193 -12.09 -9.53 1.58
C LEU A 193 -13.54 -9.22 1.96
N PHE A 194 -13.72 -8.16 2.74
CA PHE A 194 -15.04 -7.68 3.15
C PHE A 194 -15.60 -6.63 2.18
N SER A 195 -15.16 -6.62 0.92
CA SER A 195 -15.69 -5.74 -0.14
C SER A 195 -17.06 -6.18 -0.67
N ALA A 196 -17.41 -7.46 -0.50
CA ALA A 196 -18.70 -8.00 -0.93
C ALA A 196 -19.89 -7.49 -0.09
N ALA A 197 -21.09 -7.61 -0.65
CA ALA A 197 -22.34 -7.33 0.07
C ALA A 197 -22.56 -8.31 1.23
N ASP A 198 -22.22 -9.60 1.03
CA ASP A 198 -22.27 -10.62 2.08
C ASP A 198 -20.95 -10.64 2.85
N LYS A 199 -21.02 -10.39 4.16
CA LYS A 199 -19.85 -10.25 5.06
C LYS A 199 -19.77 -11.39 6.08
N ILE A 200 -20.02 -12.61 5.63
CA ILE A 200 -20.18 -13.78 6.51
C ILE A 200 -18.88 -14.59 6.54
N VAL A 201 -18.29 -14.71 7.74
CA VAL A 201 -17.23 -15.69 8.00
C VAL A 201 -17.85 -17.00 8.46
N ARG A 202 -17.47 -18.11 7.82
CA ARG A 202 -17.98 -19.45 8.09
C ARG A 202 -16.88 -20.33 8.65
N LEU A 203 -17.22 -21.18 9.60
CA LEU A 203 -16.32 -22.22 10.12
C LEU A 203 -17.14 -23.35 10.75
N ASN A 204 -16.57 -24.55 10.81
CA ASN A 204 -17.10 -25.64 11.61
C ASN A 204 -16.43 -25.60 12.98
N PHE A 205 -17.23 -25.55 14.04
CA PHE A 205 -16.73 -25.59 15.41
C PHE A 205 -17.42 -26.72 16.17
N TRP A 206 -16.69 -27.42 17.03
CA TRP A 206 -17.22 -28.47 17.88
C TRP A 206 -17.17 -28.06 19.34
N SER A 207 -18.29 -28.21 20.04
CA SER A 207 -18.38 -28.20 21.50
C SER A 207 -19.51 -29.12 21.97
N ASP A 208 -19.32 -29.79 23.10
CA ASP A 208 -20.35 -30.59 23.79
C ASP A 208 -21.05 -29.83 24.92
N VAL A 209 -20.75 -28.54 25.06
CA VAL A 209 -21.41 -27.61 25.98
C VAL A 209 -21.81 -26.33 25.27
N GLU A 210 -22.96 -25.77 25.68
CA GLU A 210 -23.40 -24.46 25.21
C GLU A 210 -22.46 -23.38 25.76
N LEU A 211 -21.89 -22.57 24.88
CA LEU A 211 -20.95 -21.51 25.26
C LEU A 211 -20.99 -20.35 24.26
N PRO A 212 -20.74 -19.10 24.69
CA PRO A 212 -20.54 -18.00 23.78
C PRO A 212 -19.16 -18.08 23.14
N VAL A 213 -19.06 -17.69 21.88
CA VAL A 213 -17.80 -17.53 21.15
C VAL A 213 -17.75 -16.14 20.53
N ARG A 214 -16.56 -15.55 20.49
CA ARG A 214 -16.34 -14.26 19.83
C ARG A 214 -15.29 -14.42 18.76
N LEU A 215 -15.65 -14.13 17.52
CA LEU A 215 -14.71 -14.07 16.41
C LEU A 215 -14.34 -12.63 16.13
N THR A 216 -13.04 -12.39 15.98
CA THR A 216 -12.44 -11.09 15.73
C THR A 216 -11.57 -11.17 14.49
N VAL A 217 -11.62 -10.13 13.64
CA VAL A 217 -10.83 -10.01 12.41
C VAL A 217 -9.87 -8.83 12.52
N GLN A 218 -8.60 -9.06 12.19
CA GLN A 218 -7.52 -8.09 12.31
C GLN A 218 -6.70 -7.99 11.03
N GLN A 219 -6.23 -6.77 10.75
CA GLN A 219 -5.11 -6.57 9.83
C GLN A 219 -3.82 -6.84 10.60
N ASP A 220 -2.83 -7.43 9.94
CA ASP A 220 -1.51 -7.71 10.51
C ASP A 220 -0.46 -7.42 9.43
N PRO A 221 0.67 -6.76 9.75
CA PRO A 221 1.14 -6.38 11.08
C PRO A 221 0.44 -5.16 11.71
N ASN A 222 -0.31 -4.36 10.94
CA ASN A 222 -0.92 -3.11 11.44
C ASN A 222 -2.37 -2.92 10.97
N ASN A 223 -3.27 -2.55 11.91
CA ASN A 223 -4.64 -2.06 11.66
C ASN A 223 -4.62 -0.60 11.14
N THR A 224 -3.92 -0.35 10.03
CA THR A 224 -3.65 1.01 9.52
C THR A 224 -4.72 1.53 8.58
N THR A 225 -5.42 0.65 7.87
CA THR A 225 -6.43 1.05 6.88
C THR A 225 -7.84 0.69 7.33
N GLU A 226 -7.98 -0.33 8.18
CA GLU A 226 -9.26 -0.71 8.76
C GLU A 226 -9.22 -1.03 10.25
N ARG A 227 -10.40 -0.90 10.87
CA ARG A 227 -10.61 -1.20 12.28
C ARG A 227 -10.77 -2.71 12.46
N GLU A 228 -10.14 -3.26 13.49
CA GLU A 228 -10.48 -4.61 13.97
C GLU A 228 -11.97 -4.70 14.27
N ALA A 229 -12.63 -5.76 13.79
CA ALA A 229 -14.07 -5.97 13.95
C ALA A 229 -14.34 -7.29 14.68
N GLU A 230 -15.36 -7.34 15.53
CA GLU A 230 -15.74 -8.54 16.27
C GLU A 230 -17.26 -8.82 16.23
N VAL A 231 -17.59 -10.12 16.25
CA VAL A 231 -18.96 -10.65 16.27
C VAL A 231 -19.05 -11.77 17.31
N ASN A 232 -20.12 -11.77 18.09
CA ASN A 232 -20.40 -12.80 19.10
C ASN A 232 -21.47 -13.78 18.59
N LEU A 233 -21.25 -15.07 18.83
CA LEU A 233 -22.22 -16.15 18.60
C LEU A 233 -22.32 -17.03 19.85
N ILE A 234 -23.33 -17.90 19.89
CA ILE A 234 -23.45 -18.96 20.89
C ILE A 234 -23.40 -20.28 20.14
N HIS A 235 -22.47 -21.15 20.52
CA HIS A 235 -22.48 -22.54 20.11
C HIS A 235 -23.42 -23.31 21.03
N THR A 236 -24.32 -24.14 20.50
CA THR A 236 -25.41 -24.76 21.29
C THR A 236 -24.97 -25.98 22.11
N GLY A 237 -23.76 -26.48 21.84
CA GLY A 237 -23.16 -27.59 22.58
C GLY A 237 -23.59 -28.95 22.05
N THR A 238 -24.03 -29.02 20.79
CA THR A 238 -24.61 -30.22 20.21
C THR A 238 -23.62 -31.08 19.43
N GLY A 239 -22.32 -30.79 19.53
CA GLY A 239 -21.27 -31.39 18.71
C GLY A 239 -20.79 -30.41 17.65
N TRP A 240 -20.65 -30.85 16.39
CA TRP A 240 -20.25 -30.00 15.27
C TRP A 240 -21.38 -29.08 14.79
N GLU A 241 -21.12 -27.78 14.79
CA GLU A 241 -21.99 -26.74 14.25
C GLU A 241 -21.23 -25.91 13.22
N GLU A 242 -21.89 -25.57 12.10
CA GLU A 242 -21.38 -24.51 11.20
C GLU A 242 -21.74 -23.16 11.81
N LEU A 243 -20.74 -22.39 12.21
CA LEU A 243 -20.92 -21.05 12.74
C LEU A 243 -20.77 -20.01 11.62
N ARG A 244 -21.75 -19.11 11.52
CA ARG A 244 -21.81 -18.03 10.54
C ARG A 244 -21.74 -16.68 11.23
N PHE A 245 -20.57 -16.08 11.25
CA PHE A 245 -20.36 -14.75 11.83
C PHE A 245 -20.67 -13.69 10.78
N ASP A 246 -21.79 -13.00 10.93
CA ASP A 246 -22.19 -11.90 10.04
C ASP A 246 -21.58 -10.58 10.52
N PHE A 247 -20.60 -10.08 9.76
CA PHE A 247 -19.94 -8.82 10.06
C PHE A 247 -20.70 -7.59 9.55
N SER A 248 -21.88 -7.75 8.94
CA SER A 248 -22.73 -6.63 8.53
C SER A 248 -23.22 -5.78 9.71
N ASN A 249 -23.22 -6.35 10.92
CA ASN A 249 -23.57 -5.68 12.18
C ASN A 249 -22.45 -5.81 13.23
N ALA A 250 -21.19 -5.91 12.81
CA ALA A 250 -20.07 -6.03 13.73
C ALA A 250 -19.85 -4.75 14.58
N ILE A 251 -19.03 -4.90 15.62
CA ILE A 251 -18.52 -3.79 16.42
C ILE A 251 -17.00 -3.72 16.32
N ALA A 252 -16.43 -2.55 16.59
CA ALA A 252 -14.99 -2.34 16.65
C ALA A 252 -14.39 -3.10 17.84
N GLY A 253 -13.42 -3.98 17.58
CA GLY A 253 -12.77 -4.81 18.59
C GLY A 253 -11.93 -4.00 19.58
N PHE A 254 -11.61 -4.58 20.72
CA PHE A 254 -10.92 -3.88 21.80
C PHE A 254 -9.44 -3.60 21.50
N THR A 255 -9.03 -2.32 21.43
CA THR A 255 -7.62 -1.93 21.23
C THR A 255 -6.93 -1.47 22.51
N GLY A 256 -7.70 -1.19 23.57
CA GLY A 256 -7.17 -0.63 24.81
C GLY A 256 -6.71 0.83 24.67
N ASN A 257 -6.95 1.47 23.52
CA ASN A 257 -6.71 2.88 23.30
C ASN A 257 -7.97 3.68 23.67
N PRO A 258 -7.93 4.62 24.63
CA PRO A 258 -9.09 5.42 25.03
C PRO A 258 -9.72 6.24 23.89
N ASP A 259 -8.94 6.57 22.84
CA ASP A 259 -9.43 7.30 21.67
C ASP A 259 -9.82 6.37 20.50
N GLY A 260 -9.69 5.05 20.68
CA GLY A 260 -9.87 4.04 19.64
C GLY A 260 -8.72 3.99 18.62
N ALA A 261 -8.73 2.98 17.75
CA ALA A 261 -7.89 2.97 16.54
C ALA A 261 -8.66 3.64 15.39
N LEU A 262 -7.95 4.39 14.53
CA LEU A 262 -8.53 5.10 13.38
C LEU A 262 -9.70 6.06 13.72
N GLY A 263 -9.73 6.57 14.96
CA GLY A 263 -10.80 7.45 15.44
C GLY A 263 -12.14 6.74 15.73
N ILE A 264 -12.16 5.40 15.75
CA ILE A 264 -13.34 4.58 16.06
C ILE A 264 -13.15 3.93 17.43
N ALA A 265 -14.00 4.33 18.38
CA ALA A 265 -13.96 3.86 19.76
C ALA A 265 -14.19 2.34 19.87
N ASP A 266 -13.55 1.72 20.87
CA ASP A 266 -13.76 0.32 21.21
C ASP A 266 -15.26 0.04 21.46
N GLY A 267 -15.80 -1.02 20.86
CA GLY A 267 -17.20 -1.43 20.98
C GLY A 267 -18.21 -0.62 20.16
N ALA A 268 -17.78 0.41 19.42
CA ALA A 268 -18.67 1.14 18.52
C ALA A 268 -19.12 0.26 17.34
N SER A 269 -20.33 0.49 16.82
CA SER A 269 -20.78 -0.17 15.58
C SER A 269 -19.80 0.09 14.45
N PHE A 270 -19.36 -0.97 13.79
CA PHE A 270 -18.36 -0.90 12.73
C PHE A 270 -18.58 -2.03 11.72
N VAL A 271 -18.76 -1.67 10.45
CA VAL A 271 -18.91 -2.63 9.36
C VAL A 271 -17.61 -2.67 8.55
N PRO A 272 -16.87 -3.81 8.53
CA PRO A 272 -15.63 -3.93 7.77
C PRO A 272 -15.87 -3.86 6.25
N THR A 273 -14.92 -3.31 5.52
CA THR A 273 -15.02 -3.10 4.06
C THR A 273 -13.81 -3.57 3.26
N GLY A 274 -12.71 -3.93 3.90
CA GLY A 274 -11.41 -4.19 3.31
C GLY A 274 -10.87 -5.55 3.70
N ALA A 275 -9.54 -5.65 3.76
CA ALA A 275 -8.82 -6.91 3.82
C ALA A 275 -8.36 -7.24 5.25
N TYR A 276 -8.65 -8.46 5.70
CA TYR A 276 -8.25 -8.98 7.01
C TYR A 276 -7.53 -10.31 6.85
N ILE A 277 -6.32 -10.41 7.43
CA ILE A 277 -5.45 -11.57 7.26
C ILE A 277 -5.38 -12.46 8.52
N ARG A 278 -5.82 -11.93 9.66
CA ARG A 278 -5.81 -12.64 10.94
C ARG A 278 -7.20 -12.74 11.53
N PHE A 279 -7.52 -13.92 12.04
CA PHE A 279 -8.73 -14.21 12.78
C PHE A 279 -8.35 -14.67 14.19
N GLN A 280 -9.02 -14.14 15.19
CA GLN A 280 -8.87 -14.55 16.58
C GLN A 280 -10.22 -14.95 17.13
N MET A 281 -10.28 -16.05 17.86
CA MET A 281 -11.51 -16.54 18.45
C MET A 281 -11.32 -16.72 19.95
N PHE A 282 -12.19 -16.07 20.71
CA PHE A 282 -12.30 -16.27 22.16
C PHE A 282 -13.41 -17.28 22.41
N ILE A 283 -13.12 -18.28 23.23
CA ILE A 283 -14.09 -19.30 23.62
C ILE A 283 -14.52 -18.96 25.04
N SER A 284 -15.83 -18.75 25.22
CA SER A 284 -16.46 -18.31 26.45
C SER A 284 -15.87 -17.03 27.06
N PRO A 285 -15.71 -15.92 26.29
CA PRO A 285 -15.16 -14.69 26.83
C PRO A 285 -15.98 -14.19 28.02
N GLY A 286 -15.33 -13.98 29.16
CA GLY A 286 -15.94 -13.58 30.43
C GLY A 286 -16.06 -14.69 31.48
N ASP A 287 -15.90 -15.95 31.07
CA ASP A 287 -16.01 -17.14 31.95
C ASP A 287 -14.74 -18.00 31.92
N ASP A 288 -14.47 -18.68 33.03
CA ASP A 288 -13.37 -19.64 33.15
C ASP A 288 -13.85 -21.03 32.70
N VAL A 289 -13.69 -21.35 31.42
CA VAL A 289 -14.12 -22.63 30.83
C VAL A 289 -12.91 -23.51 30.50
N ALA A 290 -12.88 -24.71 31.08
CA ALA A 290 -11.92 -25.75 30.72
C ALA A 290 -12.58 -26.75 29.76
N GLY A 291 -11.87 -27.16 28.71
CA GLY A 291 -12.44 -28.06 27.72
C GLY A 291 -11.51 -28.38 26.55
N THR A 292 -11.98 -29.29 25.71
CA THR A 292 -11.36 -29.59 24.41
C THR A 292 -12.38 -29.28 23.34
N PHE A 293 -11.99 -28.45 22.38
CA PHE A 293 -12.81 -28.00 21.26
C PHE A 293 -12.11 -28.33 19.94
N PHE A 294 -12.86 -28.30 18.84
CA PHE A 294 -12.29 -28.56 17.52
C PHE A 294 -12.77 -27.52 16.52
N LEU A 295 -11.88 -27.13 15.62
CA LEU A 295 -12.15 -26.20 14.53
C LEU A 295 -11.80 -26.86 13.19
N ASP A 296 -12.70 -26.73 12.22
CA ASP A 296 -12.50 -27.17 10.85
C ASP A 296 -13.11 -26.16 9.85
N ASN A 297 -12.78 -26.30 8.56
CA ASN A 297 -13.39 -25.63 7.42
C ASN A 297 -13.56 -24.10 7.56
N VAL A 298 -12.51 -23.38 7.98
CA VAL A 298 -12.54 -21.92 8.07
C VAL A 298 -12.58 -21.32 6.67
N GLY A 299 -13.67 -20.64 6.37
CA GLY A 299 -13.88 -19.94 5.11
C GLY A 299 -14.22 -20.84 3.94
N ILE A 300 -14.62 -22.10 4.13
CA ILE A 300 -14.95 -23.01 3.03
C ILE A 300 -16.44 -22.91 2.65
N CYS A 301 -16.71 -22.64 1.38
CA CYS A 301 -18.04 -22.80 0.79
C CYS A 301 -18.24 -24.25 0.27
N GLU A 302 -19.18 -25.01 0.85
CA GLU A 302 -19.58 -26.29 0.27
C GLU A 302 -20.18 -26.09 -1.14
N GLY A 303 -19.73 -26.86 -2.12
CA GLY A 303 -20.15 -26.73 -3.51
C GLY A 303 -19.32 -25.75 -4.37
N GLY A 304 -18.29 -25.12 -3.80
CA GLY A 304 -17.37 -24.24 -4.53
C GLY A 304 -18.08 -22.95 -4.95
N GLY A 305 -18.48 -22.17 -3.95
CA GLY A 305 -19.23 -20.91 -4.06
C GLY A 305 -18.71 -19.93 -5.12
N ALA A 306 -19.41 -18.82 -5.30
CA ALA A 306 -18.95 -17.79 -6.25
C ALA A 306 -17.48 -17.46 -5.94
N ALA A 307 -16.65 -17.40 -6.98
CA ALA A 307 -15.23 -17.08 -6.84
C ALA A 307 -15.07 -15.87 -5.92
N PRO A 308 -14.03 -15.82 -5.09
CA PRO A 308 -13.84 -14.68 -4.23
C PRO A 308 -13.98 -13.38 -5.00
N PRO A 309 -14.52 -12.31 -4.40
CA PRO A 309 -14.34 -10.99 -4.96
C PRO A 309 -12.86 -10.89 -5.33
N GLU A 310 -12.56 -10.48 -6.57
CA GLU A 310 -11.19 -10.06 -6.86
C GLU A 310 -10.80 -9.10 -5.74
N GLU A 311 -9.58 -9.24 -5.20
CA GLU A 311 -9.05 -8.21 -4.31
C GLU A 311 -9.45 -6.88 -4.94
N PRO A 312 -10.07 -5.94 -4.20
CA PRO A 312 -10.10 -4.60 -4.72
C PRO A 312 -8.64 -4.37 -5.04
N MET A 313 -8.33 -4.26 -6.32
CA MET A 313 -7.11 -3.63 -6.71
C MET A 313 -7.17 -2.35 -5.88
N GLU A 314 -6.36 -2.28 -4.81
CA GLU A 314 -5.41 -1.19 -4.82
C GLU A 314 -4.99 -1.18 -6.28
N GLU A 315 -5.41 -0.15 -7.01
CA GLU A 315 -4.56 0.27 -8.10
C GLU A 315 -3.19 0.26 -7.41
N GLU A 316 -2.43 -0.83 -7.58
CA GLU A 316 -1.01 -0.73 -7.72
C GLU A 316 -0.95 0.32 -8.79
N MET A 317 -0.84 1.55 -8.31
CA MET A 317 -0.82 2.74 -9.10
C MET A 317 0.43 2.48 -9.90
N GLU A 318 0.23 1.92 -11.10
CA GLU A 318 1.28 1.30 -11.89
C GLU A 318 2.40 2.30 -11.85
N ALA A 319 3.50 1.91 -11.16
CA ALA A 319 4.47 2.85 -10.65
C ALA A 319 4.76 3.81 -11.78
N CYS A 320 4.39 5.09 -11.62
CA CYS A 320 4.30 5.97 -12.75
C CYS A 320 5.68 6.13 -13.37
N ALA A 321 5.97 5.40 -14.44
CA ALA A 321 7.24 5.50 -15.11
C ALA A 321 7.16 6.74 -16.00
N ARG A 322 7.93 7.76 -15.65
CA ARG A 322 8.08 8.93 -16.50
C ARG A 322 8.82 8.51 -17.76
N ILE A 323 8.12 8.52 -18.89
CA ILE A 323 8.76 8.35 -20.19
C ILE A 323 9.52 9.62 -20.60
N PHE A 324 9.07 10.80 -20.15
CA PHE A 324 9.78 12.06 -20.34
C PHE A 324 10.80 12.24 -19.21
N ASN A 325 12.06 12.54 -19.56
CA ASN A 325 13.09 12.90 -18.57
C ASN A 325 12.67 14.11 -17.72
N THR A 326 11.90 15.03 -18.31
CA THR A 326 11.31 16.17 -17.61
C THR A 326 9.87 16.34 -18.11
N PRO A 327 8.86 16.28 -17.24
CA PRO A 327 7.48 16.53 -17.64
C PRO A 327 7.31 17.99 -18.07
N ILE A 328 6.33 18.24 -18.94
CA ILE A 328 5.95 19.57 -19.41
C ILE A 328 4.75 20.03 -18.59
N THR A 329 4.95 21.07 -17.79
CA THR A 329 3.92 21.61 -16.86
C THR A 329 3.57 23.07 -17.16
N PHE A 330 4.18 23.66 -18.20
CA PHE A 330 3.90 25.03 -18.66
C PHE A 330 4.29 26.15 -17.69
N GLU A 331 4.99 25.82 -16.61
CA GLU A 331 5.49 26.78 -15.62
C GLU A 331 6.83 27.40 -16.00
N ASN A 332 7.54 26.81 -16.96
CA ASN A 332 8.94 27.13 -17.26
C ASN A 332 9.13 27.74 -18.66
N GLY A 333 8.05 28.19 -19.30
CA GLY A 333 8.08 28.89 -20.58
C GLY A 333 8.22 27.96 -21.78
N GLU A 334 7.70 26.75 -21.68
CA GLU A 334 7.68 25.75 -22.74
C GLU A 334 6.94 26.28 -23.98
N GLU A 335 7.57 26.17 -25.15
CA GLU A 335 7.01 26.68 -26.41
C GLU A 335 6.31 25.56 -27.18
N PHE A 336 5.07 25.83 -27.60
CA PHE A 336 4.30 24.97 -28.50
C PHE A 336 3.93 25.74 -29.77
N PHE A 337 3.72 25.01 -30.85
CA PHE A 337 3.23 25.55 -32.11
C PHE A 337 1.93 24.85 -32.52
N GLY A 338 0.99 25.60 -33.08
CA GLY A 338 -0.22 25.09 -33.71
C GLY A 338 -0.11 25.10 -35.24
N PHE A 339 -0.90 24.27 -35.91
CA PHE A 339 -0.98 24.21 -37.36
C PHE A 339 -2.40 23.92 -37.84
N ASN A 340 -2.65 24.13 -39.14
CA ASN A 340 -3.94 23.91 -39.82
C ASN A 340 -5.15 24.69 -39.27
N GLY A 341 -4.95 25.78 -38.54
CA GLY A 341 -6.06 26.57 -37.95
C GLY A 341 -6.15 26.45 -36.43
N VAL A 342 -5.18 25.78 -35.81
CA VAL A 342 -5.00 25.75 -34.36
C VAL A 342 -4.07 26.88 -33.91
N ASP A 343 -4.56 27.71 -32.99
CA ASP A 343 -3.76 28.66 -32.23
C ASP A 343 -3.48 28.09 -30.84
N VAL A 344 -2.25 28.26 -30.34
CA VAL A 344 -1.85 27.82 -28.99
C VAL A 344 -1.21 28.95 -28.19
N GLN A 345 -1.45 28.98 -26.89
CA GLN A 345 -0.82 29.91 -25.96
C GLN A 345 -0.84 29.35 -24.54
N VAL A 346 0.16 29.67 -23.73
CA VAL A 346 0.16 29.35 -22.31
C VAL A 346 -0.66 30.39 -21.55
N VAL A 347 -1.62 29.94 -20.74
CA VAL A 347 -2.52 30.78 -19.94
C VAL A 347 -2.66 30.21 -18.53
N ALA A 348 -3.10 31.01 -17.57
CA ALA A 348 -3.47 30.49 -16.25
C ALA A 348 -4.68 29.54 -16.36
N ASN A 349 -4.66 28.42 -15.64
CA ASN A 349 -5.69 27.39 -15.64
C ASN A 349 -7.09 28.01 -15.43
N PRO A 350 -7.95 28.02 -16.47
CA PRO A 350 -9.25 28.67 -16.40
C PRO A 350 -10.32 27.84 -15.67
N ASP A 351 -10.07 26.56 -15.41
CA ASP A 351 -10.98 25.64 -14.73
C ASP A 351 -10.22 24.80 -13.68
N GLN A 352 -10.14 25.31 -12.45
CA GLN A 352 -9.45 24.69 -11.33
C GLN A 352 -10.34 23.65 -10.64
N SER A 353 -10.71 22.59 -11.35
CA SER A 353 -11.60 21.54 -10.85
C SER A 353 -11.22 20.16 -11.37
N GLY A 354 -11.83 19.11 -10.80
CA GLY A 354 -11.59 17.73 -11.24
C GLY A 354 -10.14 17.30 -11.06
N ALA A 355 -9.58 16.67 -12.09
CA ALA A 355 -8.21 16.15 -12.10
C ALA A 355 -7.11 17.25 -12.11
N ASN A 356 -7.46 18.51 -12.41
CA ASN A 356 -6.52 19.63 -12.38
C ASN A 356 -7.05 20.78 -11.48
N PRO A 357 -7.04 20.60 -10.14
CA PRO A 357 -7.63 21.56 -9.21
C PRO A 357 -6.73 22.78 -8.94
N ASN A 358 -5.50 22.80 -9.48
CA ASN A 358 -4.47 23.72 -9.05
C ASN A 358 -4.39 24.99 -9.91
N ALA A 359 -3.86 26.05 -9.30
CA ALA A 359 -3.71 27.35 -9.93
C ALA A 359 -2.38 27.47 -10.71
N THR A 360 -2.19 26.58 -11.68
CA THR A 360 -1.04 26.48 -12.58
C THR A 360 -1.31 27.15 -13.93
N ASN A 361 -0.30 27.24 -14.78
CA ASN A 361 -0.40 27.54 -16.19
C ASN A 361 -0.73 26.26 -16.97
N VAL A 362 -1.48 26.41 -18.06
CA VAL A 362 -1.89 25.33 -18.97
C VAL A 362 -1.72 25.81 -20.41
N LEU A 363 -1.60 24.87 -21.34
CA LEU A 363 -1.65 25.18 -22.77
C LEU A 363 -3.11 25.34 -23.21
N GLU A 364 -3.53 26.57 -23.55
CA GLU A 364 -4.79 26.81 -24.26
C GLU A 364 -4.61 26.50 -25.75
N ILE A 365 -5.53 25.70 -26.28
CA ILE A 365 -5.57 25.26 -27.67
C ILE A 365 -6.90 25.71 -28.26
N VAL A 366 -6.88 26.61 -29.23
CA VAL A 366 -8.08 27.13 -29.92
C VAL A 366 -8.10 26.59 -31.34
N GLN A 367 -9.07 25.73 -31.63
CA GLN A 367 -9.28 25.15 -32.94
C GLN A 367 -10.48 25.81 -33.64
N ASP A 368 -10.29 26.29 -34.87
CA ASP A 368 -11.33 26.97 -35.64
C ASP A 368 -12.34 26.01 -36.32
N GLY A 369 -12.06 24.71 -36.30
CA GLY A 369 -12.87 23.62 -36.87
C GLY A 369 -12.86 23.59 -38.39
N GLY A 370 -11.86 24.20 -39.02
CA GLY A 370 -11.72 24.30 -40.47
C GLY A 370 -10.95 23.17 -41.14
N GLY A 371 -10.26 22.30 -40.38
CA GLY A 371 -9.38 21.28 -40.92
C GLY A 371 -9.52 19.89 -40.31
N ASN A 372 -9.26 18.88 -41.14
CA ASN A 372 -9.46 17.46 -40.83
C ASN A 372 -8.29 16.84 -40.04
N PHE A 373 -7.23 17.61 -39.81
CA PHE A 373 -5.95 17.21 -39.16
C PHE A 373 -5.33 18.42 -38.46
N ASP A 374 -6.17 19.13 -37.73
CA ASP A 374 -5.80 20.24 -36.88
C ASP A 374 -5.00 19.71 -35.70
N GLY A 375 -3.90 20.39 -35.38
CA GLY A 375 -3.00 19.89 -34.36
C GLY A 375 -2.01 20.91 -33.86
N PHE A 376 -1.26 20.47 -32.86
CA PHE A 376 -0.25 21.25 -32.18
C PHE A 376 0.87 20.33 -31.71
N GLY A 377 2.03 20.89 -31.38
CA GLY A 377 3.14 20.10 -30.87
C GLY A 377 4.29 20.96 -30.38
N THR A 378 5.37 20.29 -29.99
CA THR A 378 6.62 20.92 -29.59
C THR A 378 7.81 20.09 -30.08
N VAL A 379 9.02 20.61 -29.91
CA VAL A 379 10.27 19.90 -30.15
C VAL A 379 11.05 19.90 -28.85
N LEU A 380 11.21 18.73 -28.27
CA LEU A 380 11.93 18.50 -27.02
C LEU A 380 13.43 18.68 -27.26
N GLU A 381 14.11 19.32 -26.31
CA GLU A 381 15.57 19.44 -26.32
C GLU A 381 16.23 18.06 -26.16
N ASN A 382 15.68 17.24 -25.27
CA ASN A 382 16.11 15.87 -25.02
C ASN A 382 15.12 14.88 -25.64
N PRO A 383 15.57 13.98 -26.53
CA PRO A 383 14.72 12.90 -27.04
C PRO A 383 14.23 11.98 -25.92
N VAL A 384 12.98 11.56 -26.05
CA VAL A 384 12.31 10.54 -25.25
C VAL A 384 12.76 9.17 -25.74
N ASP A 385 13.20 8.31 -24.82
CA ASP A 385 13.61 6.94 -25.13
C ASP A 385 12.45 5.95 -24.95
N PHE A 386 12.08 5.27 -26.03
CA PHE A 386 11.06 4.22 -26.01
C PHE A 386 11.67 2.82 -25.89
N SER A 387 12.93 2.66 -25.45
CA SER A 387 13.55 1.33 -25.34
C SER A 387 12.98 0.45 -24.21
N SER A 388 12.40 1.07 -23.18
CA SER A 388 11.70 0.43 -22.04
C SER A 388 10.44 -0.37 -22.45
N ASP A 389 10.04 -1.33 -21.62
CA ASP A 389 8.76 -2.05 -21.77
C ASP A 389 7.55 -1.16 -21.44
N ASP A 390 7.68 -0.24 -20.47
CA ASP A 390 6.69 0.83 -20.24
C ASP A 390 6.92 1.98 -21.23
N LYS A 391 5.87 2.27 -22.02
CA LYS A 391 5.87 3.27 -23.10
C LYS A 391 4.62 4.15 -23.06
N VAL A 392 4.09 4.42 -21.87
CA VAL A 392 2.88 5.22 -21.70
C VAL A 392 3.22 6.71 -21.59
N VAL A 393 2.63 7.53 -22.46
CA VAL A 393 2.64 9.00 -22.33
C VAL A 393 1.36 9.45 -21.64
N ARG A 394 1.47 10.28 -20.61
CA ARG A 394 0.33 10.80 -19.82
C ARG A 394 0.11 12.29 -20.11
N ALA A 395 -1.12 12.75 -20.06
CA ALA A 395 -1.44 14.18 -20.09
C ALA A 395 -2.77 14.46 -19.41
N LEU A 396 -2.87 15.56 -18.67
CA LEU A 396 -4.15 16.11 -18.27
C LEU A 396 -4.71 16.91 -19.45
N VAL A 397 -5.92 16.58 -19.87
CA VAL A 397 -6.58 17.23 -20.98
C VAL A 397 -7.95 17.70 -20.51
N TRP A 398 -8.32 18.93 -20.89
CA TRP A 398 -9.64 19.47 -20.63
C TRP A 398 -10.45 19.56 -21.92
N SER A 399 -11.67 19.03 -21.87
CA SER A 399 -12.68 19.23 -22.91
C SER A 399 -14.09 19.10 -22.35
N THR A 400 -15.03 19.87 -22.90
CA THR A 400 -16.48 19.70 -22.68
C THR A 400 -17.17 18.91 -23.79
N SER A 401 -16.41 18.50 -24.80
CA SER A 401 -16.89 17.67 -25.91
C SER A 401 -16.19 16.32 -25.87
N ALA A 402 -16.96 15.25 -26.11
CA ALA A 402 -16.38 13.93 -26.30
C ALA A 402 -15.63 13.88 -27.64
N VAL A 403 -14.31 13.74 -27.60
CA VAL A 403 -13.44 13.78 -28.78
C VAL A 403 -12.23 12.86 -28.60
N THR A 404 -11.71 12.36 -29.71
CA THR A 404 -10.47 11.59 -29.73
C THR A 404 -9.26 12.51 -29.81
N PHE A 405 -8.27 12.29 -28.96
CA PHE A 405 -6.93 12.86 -29.10
C PHE A 405 -6.01 11.80 -29.70
N ARG A 406 -5.19 12.20 -30.67
CA ARG A 406 -4.13 11.35 -31.22
C ARG A 406 -2.79 11.98 -30.90
N LEU A 407 -1.89 11.21 -30.30
CA LEU A 407 -0.50 11.59 -30.08
C LEU A 407 0.37 10.85 -31.08
N ASN A 408 1.23 11.60 -31.76
CA ASN A 408 2.21 11.12 -32.72
C ASN A 408 3.62 11.52 -32.26
N MET A 409 4.55 10.56 -32.24
CA MET A 409 5.94 10.77 -31.87
C MET A 409 6.84 10.68 -33.10
N GLN A 410 7.61 11.74 -33.33
CA GLN A 410 8.46 11.94 -34.50
C GLN A 410 9.91 12.19 -34.11
N GLN A 411 10.81 11.95 -35.07
CA GLN A 411 12.19 12.44 -35.02
C GLN A 411 12.27 13.79 -35.75
N ASN A 412 12.85 14.80 -35.12
CA ASN A 412 13.06 16.12 -35.71
C ASN A 412 14.52 16.54 -35.51
N PRO A 413 15.27 16.94 -36.55
CA PRO A 413 14.85 17.22 -37.94
C PRO A 413 14.89 16.03 -38.90
N THR A 414 15.32 14.86 -38.46
CA THR A 414 15.61 13.69 -39.30
C THR A 414 14.42 12.72 -39.41
N ASN A 415 13.21 13.24 -39.62
CA ASN A 415 11.99 12.44 -39.52
C ASN A 415 12.05 11.18 -40.41
N ASN A 416 11.75 10.02 -39.81
CA ASN A 416 11.76 8.71 -40.45
C ASN A 416 13.11 8.27 -41.07
N GLU A 417 14.24 8.86 -40.66
CA GLU A 417 15.57 8.44 -41.13
C GLU A 417 16.16 7.28 -40.33
N THR A 418 15.95 7.26 -39.00
CA THR A 418 16.50 6.22 -38.11
C THR A 418 15.43 5.43 -37.38
N GLU A 419 14.31 6.07 -37.02
CA GLU A 419 13.18 5.43 -36.36
C GLU A 419 11.88 5.70 -37.10
N ARG A 420 10.94 4.76 -37.00
CA ARG A 420 9.63 4.89 -37.62
C ARG A 420 8.76 5.79 -36.76
N GLU A 421 8.15 6.82 -37.35
CA GLU A 421 7.11 7.64 -36.71
C GLU A 421 5.95 6.77 -36.21
N VAL A 422 5.43 7.08 -35.03
CA VAL A 422 4.43 6.24 -34.33
C VAL A 422 3.30 7.06 -33.76
N GLU A 423 2.08 6.54 -33.81
CA GLU A 423 0.90 7.20 -33.28
C GLU A 423 -0.01 6.27 -32.50
N VAL A 424 -0.68 6.85 -31.50
CA VAL A 424 -1.69 6.22 -30.65
C VAL A 424 -2.82 7.21 -30.40
N ALA A 425 -3.99 6.71 -30.02
CA ALA A 425 -5.16 7.54 -29.75
C ALA A 425 -5.74 7.24 -28.37
N ALA A 426 -6.23 8.28 -27.70
CA ALA A 426 -6.97 8.23 -26.45
C ALA A 426 -8.30 8.98 -26.61
N GLU A 427 -9.34 8.53 -25.92
CA GLU A 427 -10.67 9.13 -25.98
C GLU A 427 -10.89 10.04 -24.76
N HIS A 428 -11.37 11.24 -25.00
CA HIS A 428 -11.81 12.16 -23.95
C HIS A 428 -13.34 12.16 -23.87
N GLY A 429 -13.92 11.97 -22.68
CA GLY A 429 -15.36 11.84 -22.44
C GLY A 429 -16.14 13.16 -22.50
N GLY A 430 -15.43 14.27 -22.32
CA GLY A 430 -15.99 15.62 -22.43
C GLY A 430 -16.51 16.13 -21.09
N THR A 431 -15.92 15.65 -20.00
CA THR A 431 -16.41 15.87 -18.63
C THR A 431 -15.65 16.96 -17.87
N GLY A 432 -14.80 17.72 -18.55
CA GLY A 432 -13.85 18.67 -17.92
C GLY A 432 -12.43 18.14 -18.05
N TRP A 433 -11.63 18.22 -16.97
CA TRP A 433 -10.29 17.66 -16.91
C TRP A 433 -10.34 16.13 -16.76
N GLU A 434 -9.67 15.43 -17.67
CA GLU A 434 -9.49 13.98 -17.67
C GLU A 434 -7.99 13.67 -17.89
N GLU A 435 -7.48 12.63 -17.23
CA GLU A 435 -6.16 12.09 -17.54
C GLU A 435 -6.26 11.17 -18.76
N LEU A 436 -5.47 11.46 -19.80
CA LEU A 436 -5.37 10.62 -20.98
C LEU A 436 -4.04 9.85 -20.97
N LEU A 437 -4.15 8.54 -21.14
CA LEU A 437 -3.02 7.62 -21.27
C LEU A 437 -2.85 7.21 -22.73
N PHE A 438 -1.66 7.45 -23.28
CA PHE A 438 -1.26 7.11 -24.64
C PHE A 438 -0.23 5.97 -24.58
N ASP A 439 -0.71 4.74 -24.65
CA ASP A 439 0.12 3.52 -24.59
C ASP A 439 0.74 3.17 -25.95
N PHE A 440 2.06 3.33 -26.08
CA PHE A 440 2.80 2.99 -27.29
C PHE A 440 3.22 1.52 -27.41
N ALA A 441 2.97 0.65 -26.43
CA ALA A 441 3.28 -0.78 -26.52
C ALA A 441 2.58 -1.44 -27.72
N ASN A 442 1.40 -0.93 -28.10
CA ASN A 442 0.60 -1.39 -29.23
C ASN A 442 0.37 -0.31 -30.30
N ALA A 443 1.30 0.64 -30.44
CA ALA A 443 1.20 1.73 -31.40
C ALA A 443 1.13 1.25 -32.87
N VAL A 444 0.77 2.17 -33.75
CA VAL A 444 0.86 1.97 -35.20
C VAL A 444 1.83 2.95 -35.82
N ALA A 445 2.42 2.56 -36.95
CA ALA A 445 3.27 3.42 -37.74
C ALA A 445 2.50 4.64 -38.26
N GLY A 446 2.98 5.84 -37.92
CA GLY A 446 2.38 7.11 -38.28
C GLY A 446 2.39 7.41 -39.78
N PHE A 447 1.65 8.46 -40.15
CA PHE A 447 1.47 8.86 -41.54
C PHE A 447 2.76 9.40 -42.16
N VAL A 448 3.13 8.84 -43.31
CA VAL A 448 4.15 9.41 -44.20
C VAL A 448 3.64 9.59 -45.61
N SER A 449 4.14 10.61 -46.30
CA SER A 449 3.67 11.04 -47.62
C SER A 449 3.86 9.97 -48.71
N GLU A 450 4.87 9.11 -48.59
CA GLU A 450 5.15 8.02 -49.52
C GLU A 450 4.39 6.72 -49.19
N GLY A 451 3.60 6.71 -48.10
CA GLY A 451 2.80 5.57 -47.65
C GLY A 451 3.58 4.48 -46.90
N GLU A 452 4.91 4.52 -46.94
CA GLU A 452 5.84 3.61 -46.27
C GLU A 452 7.14 4.36 -45.95
N ALA A 453 7.73 4.14 -44.78
CA ALA A 453 9.08 4.55 -44.46
C ALA A 453 9.78 3.44 -43.66
N LEU A 454 11.11 3.32 -43.81
CA LEU A 454 11.91 2.25 -43.20
C LEU A 454 11.37 0.83 -43.44
N GLY A 455 10.67 0.60 -44.55
CA GLY A 455 10.08 -0.71 -44.87
C GLY A 455 8.74 -1.01 -44.18
N ILE A 456 8.14 -0.02 -43.50
CA ILE A 456 6.95 -0.17 -42.66
C ILE A 456 5.84 0.73 -43.20
N ALA A 457 4.73 0.12 -43.61
CA ALA A 457 3.57 0.84 -44.14
C ALA A 457 2.88 1.70 -43.07
N THR A 458 2.32 2.84 -43.47
CA THR A 458 1.45 3.65 -42.61
C THR A 458 0.30 2.80 -42.05
N GLY A 459 0.04 2.91 -40.74
CA GLY A 459 -1.00 2.19 -40.01
C GLY A 459 -0.67 0.73 -39.70
N ALA A 460 0.52 0.22 -40.03
CA ALA A 460 0.96 -1.10 -39.60
C ALA A 460 1.24 -1.11 -38.08
N PRO A 461 0.97 -2.22 -37.37
CA PRO A 461 1.38 -2.36 -35.96
C PRO A 461 2.88 -2.14 -35.82
N PHE A 462 3.28 -1.28 -34.89
CA PHE A 462 4.68 -0.94 -34.65
C PHE A 462 4.88 -0.45 -33.21
N ALA A 463 5.56 -1.24 -32.39
CA ALA A 463 5.98 -0.84 -31.06
C ALA A 463 7.36 -0.14 -31.15
N PRO A 464 7.47 1.16 -30.80
CA PRO A 464 8.72 1.89 -30.89
C PRO A 464 9.75 1.39 -29.87
N THR A 465 11.03 1.42 -30.25
CA THR A 465 12.17 1.11 -29.35
C THR A 465 13.28 2.15 -29.40
N GLY A 466 13.15 3.16 -30.26
CA GLY A 466 14.14 4.21 -30.43
C GLY A 466 13.76 5.53 -29.77
N GLN A 467 14.44 6.58 -30.18
CA GLN A 467 14.33 7.91 -29.58
C GLN A 467 13.54 8.89 -30.44
N TYR A 468 12.64 9.64 -29.80
CA TYR A 468 11.73 10.59 -30.44
C TYR A 468 11.73 11.90 -29.67
N ASN A 469 11.78 13.04 -30.36
CA ASN A 469 11.86 14.36 -29.71
C ASN A 469 10.74 15.30 -30.13
N GLN A 470 9.75 14.83 -30.89
CA GLN A 470 8.65 15.69 -31.33
C GLN A 470 7.31 15.00 -31.05
N PRO A 471 6.66 15.31 -29.91
CA PRO A 471 5.26 15.00 -29.69
C PRO A 471 4.36 15.95 -30.49
N THR A 472 3.46 15.38 -31.28
CA THR A 472 2.47 16.10 -32.09
C THR A 472 1.09 15.54 -31.81
N PHE A 473 0.17 16.42 -31.39
CA PHE A 473 -1.21 16.08 -31.08
C PHE A 473 -2.15 16.48 -32.23
N PHE A 474 -3.16 15.65 -32.47
CA PHE A 474 -4.29 15.95 -33.34
C PHE A 474 -5.58 15.80 -32.55
N ILE A 475 -6.46 16.80 -32.64
CA ILE A 475 -7.74 16.79 -31.95
C ILE A 475 -8.82 16.43 -32.95
N ALA A 476 -9.64 15.43 -32.59
CA ALA A 476 -10.72 14.89 -33.41
C ALA A 476 -10.29 14.61 -34.87
N PRO A 477 -9.20 13.85 -35.11
CA PRO A 477 -8.67 13.63 -36.45
C PRO A 477 -9.75 13.04 -37.36
N GLY A 478 -9.97 13.68 -38.51
CA GLY A 478 -11.03 13.29 -39.45
C GLY A 478 -12.39 13.94 -39.21
N GLN A 479 -12.52 14.89 -38.28
CA GLN A 479 -13.76 15.63 -37.97
C GLN A 479 -13.52 17.14 -37.94
N ASP A 480 -14.54 17.92 -38.30
CA ASP A 480 -14.53 19.39 -38.22
C ASP A 480 -15.05 19.83 -36.84
N VAL A 481 -14.16 19.85 -35.83
CA VAL A 481 -14.51 20.26 -34.45
C VAL A 481 -13.89 21.61 -34.13
N ALA A 482 -14.73 22.61 -33.86
CA ALA A 482 -14.28 23.90 -33.33
C ALA A 482 -14.42 23.92 -31.80
N GLY A 483 -13.45 24.49 -31.10
CA GLY A 483 -13.49 24.56 -29.64
C GLY A 483 -12.22 25.09 -29.01
N THR A 484 -12.29 25.26 -27.70
CA THR A 484 -11.13 25.53 -26.85
C THR A 484 -10.89 24.30 -25.99
N PHE A 485 -9.65 23.83 -25.99
CA PHE A 485 -9.16 22.70 -25.21
C PHE A 485 -7.99 23.18 -24.36
N TYR A 486 -7.69 22.45 -23.29
CA TYR A 486 -6.50 22.73 -22.49
C TYR A 486 -5.70 21.44 -22.31
N LEU A 487 -4.37 21.57 -22.26
CA LEU A 487 -3.46 20.49 -21.95
C LEU A 487 -2.53 20.94 -20.83
N ASP A 488 -2.29 20.06 -19.88
CA ASP A 488 -1.38 20.26 -18.75
C ASP A 488 -0.66 18.95 -18.41
N ASN A 489 0.43 19.04 -17.66
CA ASN A 489 1.11 17.88 -17.05
C ASN A 489 1.46 16.77 -18.05
N LEU A 490 1.99 17.14 -19.22
CA LEU A 490 2.40 16.17 -20.24
C LEU A 490 3.65 15.41 -19.77
N GLY A 491 3.48 14.09 -19.57
CA GLY A 491 4.51 13.20 -19.05
C GLY A 491 4.69 13.26 -17.53
N ALA A 492 3.86 14.01 -16.81
CA ALA A 492 3.91 14.09 -15.34
C ALA A 492 3.19 12.90 -14.69
N CYS A 493 3.60 12.57 -13.47
CA CYS A 493 2.94 11.56 -12.66
C CYS A 493 1.85 12.17 -11.76
N PRO A 494 0.81 11.42 -11.38
CA PRO A 494 -0.13 11.88 -10.36
C PRO A 494 0.61 12.27 -9.08
N GLY A 495 0.43 13.51 -8.62
CA GLY A 495 1.14 14.06 -7.46
C GLY A 495 2.30 15.01 -7.78
N ASP A 496 2.74 15.10 -9.04
CA ASP A 496 3.65 16.16 -9.51
C ASP A 496 2.89 17.51 -9.57
N ASP A 497 2.52 18.08 -8.42
CA ASP A 497 1.85 19.38 -8.35
C ASP A 497 2.88 20.52 -8.41
N THR A 498 3.07 21.11 -9.60
CA THR A 498 4.01 22.22 -9.83
C THR A 498 3.51 23.59 -9.35
N SER A 499 2.98 23.67 -8.14
CA SER A 499 2.66 24.95 -7.49
C SER A 499 3.88 25.57 -6.79
N SER A 500 4.97 25.87 -7.51
CA SER A 500 6.03 26.74 -6.96
C SER A 500 6.31 27.96 -7.83
N THR A 501 5.80 29.10 -7.37
CA THR A 501 6.29 30.41 -7.80
C THR A 501 7.65 30.64 -7.15
N GLY A 502 8.69 30.22 -7.85
CA GLY A 502 10.07 30.71 -7.76
C GLY A 502 10.66 30.98 -6.37
N GLY A 503 11.48 30.03 -5.91
CA GLY A 503 12.62 30.33 -5.04
C GLY A 503 12.93 29.24 -4.03
N GLY A 504 13.78 28.30 -4.43
CA GLY A 504 14.34 27.26 -3.57
C GLY A 504 14.23 25.92 -4.26
N GLU A 505 15.37 25.36 -4.66
CA GLU A 505 15.51 23.95 -5.01
C GLU A 505 14.96 23.15 -3.83
N GLU A 506 13.77 22.59 -3.98
CA GLU A 506 13.18 21.62 -3.05
C GLU A 506 12.93 20.36 -3.88
N GLU A 507 13.93 19.49 -3.83
CA GLU A 507 13.90 18.09 -4.25
C GLU A 507 12.83 17.37 -3.41
N GLU A 508 11.79 16.82 -4.02
CA GLU A 508 10.84 15.94 -3.32
C GLU A 508 11.24 14.47 -3.47
N GLU A 509 11.17 13.79 -2.33
CA GLU A 509 11.73 12.48 -1.99
C GLU A 509 11.59 11.43 -3.11
N GLU A 510 12.74 11.13 -3.75
CA GLU A 510 13.05 9.73 -4.06
C GLU A 510 12.80 8.91 -2.80
N ALA A 511 12.20 7.72 -2.92
CA ALA A 511 12.11 6.75 -1.83
C ALA A 511 13.43 6.79 -1.05
N ALA A 512 13.41 7.39 0.15
CA ALA A 512 14.60 8.00 0.76
C ALA A 512 15.84 7.19 0.41
N ASP A 513 16.65 7.65 -0.56
CA ASP A 513 17.79 6.91 -1.07
C ASP A 513 18.62 6.53 0.15
N PRO A 514 18.52 5.28 0.63
CA PRO A 514 19.05 4.98 1.93
C PRO A 514 20.54 5.13 1.75
N CYS A 515 21.13 6.06 2.49
CA CYS A 515 22.56 6.30 2.54
C CYS A 515 23.25 5.00 3.03
N ILE A 516 23.41 4.06 2.12
CA ILE A 516 24.06 2.79 2.31
C ILE A 516 25.46 2.99 1.77
N THR A 517 26.42 2.88 2.67
CA THR A 517 27.83 2.99 2.36
C THR A 517 28.43 1.60 2.40
N ILE A 518 29.07 1.19 1.32
CA ILE A 518 29.76 -0.11 1.26
C ILE A 518 31.23 0.00 1.70
N PHE A 519 31.74 1.23 1.85
CA PHE A 519 33.09 1.47 2.34
C PHE A 519 33.16 1.21 3.86
N PRO A 520 34.06 0.35 4.34
CA PRO A 520 34.21 0.08 5.77
C PRO A 520 34.71 1.33 6.52
N ASP A 521 35.53 2.14 5.87
CA ASP A 521 36.01 3.43 6.35
C ASP A 521 35.88 4.44 5.20
N ALA A 522 35.09 5.49 5.40
CA ALA A 522 34.97 6.59 4.43
C ALA A 522 36.26 7.43 4.38
N ILE A 523 36.56 7.97 3.20
CA ILE A 523 37.72 8.84 2.96
C ILE A 523 37.22 10.28 2.86
N THR A 524 37.50 11.06 3.90
CA THR A 524 37.08 12.47 4.02
C THR A 524 38.25 13.45 3.91
N PHE A 525 39.47 12.96 3.69
CA PHE A 525 40.69 13.77 3.54
C PHE A 525 41.13 14.57 4.79
N GLU A 526 40.44 14.39 5.91
CA GLU A 526 40.75 15.07 7.19
C GLU A 526 41.86 14.38 7.99
N ASN A 527 42.24 13.17 7.63
CA ASN A 527 43.19 12.35 8.39
C ASN A 527 44.52 12.11 7.67
N GLY A 528 44.75 12.79 6.53
CA GLY A 528 46.00 12.73 5.79
C GLY A 528 46.15 11.45 4.97
N GLU A 529 45.06 11.00 4.35
CA GLU A 529 44.97 9.83 3.50
C GLU A 529 45.97 9.89 2.34
N GLU A 530 46.67 8.78 2.08
CA GLU A 530 47.68 8.74 1.04
C GLU A 530 47.06 8.37 -0.31
N PHE A 531 47.22 9.25 -1.29
CA PHE A 531 46.86 9.00 -2.68
C PHE A 531 48.08 9.11 -3.58
N PHE A 532 48.06 8.39 -4.69
CA PHE A 532 49.06 8.46 -5.73
C PHE A 532 48.40 8.82 -7.06
N GLY A 533 49.06 9.68 -7.84
CA GLY A 533 48.73 9.94 -9.23
C GLY A 533 49.65 9.15 -10.17
N PHE A 534 49.19 8.88 -11.38
CA PHE A 534 49.96 8.23 -12.43
C PHE A 534 49.74 8.91 -13.79
N ASN A 535 50.59 8.58 -14.77
CA ASN A 535 50.54 9.12 -16.15
C ASN A 535 50.68 10.65 -16.32
N GLY A 536 51.07 11.38 -15.27
CA GLY A 536 51.22 12.86 -15.32
C GLY A 536 50.35 13.56 -14.30
N VAL A 537 49.40 12.84 -13.70
CA VAL A 537 48.55 13.33 -12.62
C VAL A 537 49.34 13.52 -11.34
N THR A 538 49.19 14.70 -10.74
CA THR A 538 49.64 14.96 -9.37
C THR A 538 48.44 15.13 -8.45
N VAL A 539 48.56 14.61 -7.22
CA VAL A 539 47.53 14.72 -6.19
C VAL A 539 48.10 15.31 -4.91
N GLN A 540 47.31 16.13 -4.23
CA GLN A 540 47.63 16.66 -2.91
C GLN A 540 46.35 16.99 -2.13
N ILE A 541 46.39 16.82 -0.81
CA ILE A 541 45.30 17.26 0.06
C ILE A 541 45.45 18.76 0.31
N VAL A 542 44.39 19.52 0.03
CA VAL A 542 44.34 20.98 0.19
C VAL A 542 43.02 21.39 0.86
N PRO A 543 42.93 22.58 1.48
CA PRO A 543 41.64 23.11 1.91
C PRO A 543 40.69 23.29 0.73
N ASN A 544 39.40 22.96 0.90
CA ASN A 544 38.36 23.08 -0.12
C ASN A 544 38.38 24.49 -0.75
N PRO A 545 38.75 24.63 -2.05
CA PRO A 545 38.88 25.92 -2.70
C PRO A 545 37.55 26.52 -3.15
N ASP A 546 36.48 25.72 -3.19
CA ASP A 546 35.14 26.12 -3.60
C ASP A 546 34.10 25.59 -2.60
N GLN A 547 33.76 26.41 -1.60
CA GLN A 547 32.82 26.07 -0.53
C GLN A 547 31.39 26.42 -0.95
N THR A 548 30.95 25.86 -2.08
CA THR A 548 29.61 26.06 -2.65
C THR A 548 28.98 24.72 -3.08
N GLY A 549 27.68 24.74 -3.39
CA GLY A 549 26.96 23.55 -3.86
C GLY A 549 26.99 22.40 -2.85
N ALA A 550 27.12 21.17 -3.36
CA ALA A 550 27.09 19.94 -2.58
C ALA A 550 28.27 19.79 -1.57
N ASN A 551 29.32 20.62 -1.67
CA ASN A 551 30.43 20.63 -0.72
C ASN A 551 30.69 22.03 -0.16
N ALA A 552 29.71 22.58 0.57
CA ALA A 552 29.77 23.93 1.14
C ALA A 552 30.65 24.05 2.40
N ASN A 553 31.16 22.93 2.92
CA ASN A 553 31.89 22.90 4.18
C ASN A 553 33.38 23.25 4.01
N ALA A 554 33.96 23.81 5.07
CA ALA A 554 35.40 24.09 5.14
C ALA A 554 36.19 22.83 5.51
N THR A 555 36.17 21.84 4.63
CA THR A 555 36.91 20.57 4.71
C THR A 555 38.21 20.63 3.91
N ASN A 556 39.05 19.62 4.06
CA ASN A 556 40.12 19.30 3.14
C ASN A 556 39.56 18.42 2.01
N VAL A 557 40.10 18.60 0.81
CA VAL A 557 39.72 17.84 -0.39
C VAL A 557 40.99 17.32 -1.06
N LEU A 558 40.85 16.27 -1.87
CA LEU A 558 41.94 15.85 -2.75
C LEU A 558 41.94 16.73 -4.00
N GLU A 559 42.97 17.56 -4.18
CA GLU A 559 43.25 18.21 -5.45
C GLU A 559 43.93 17.23 -6.40
N ILE A 560 43.41 17.17 -7.63
CA ILE A 560 43.95 16.38 -8.73
C ILE A 560 44.29 17.34 -9.88
N VAL A 561 45.55 17.39 -10.27
CA VAL A 561 46.01 18.19 -11.41
C VAL A 561 46.39 17.25 -12.55
N GLN A 562 45.64 17.32 -13.65
CA GLN A 562 45.96 16.64 -14.91
C GLN A 562 46.70 17.57 -15.86
N ASP A 563 47.81 17.12 -16.41
CA ASP A 563 48.62 17.89 -17.37
C ASP A 563 48.15 17.75 -18.83
N GLY A 564 47.14 16.88 -19.07
CA GLY A 564 46.56 16.61 -20.38
C GLY A 564 47.49 15.84 -21.32
N GLY A 565 48.51 15.16 -20.78
CA GLY A 565 49.54 14.48 -21.54
C GLY A 565 49.28 13.00 -21.84
N GLY A 566 48.29 12.37 -21.19
CA GLY A 566 48.08 10.93 -21.25
C GLY A 566 46.63 10.48 -21.44
N ASN A 567 46.45 9.55 -22.39
CA ASN A 567 45.25 8.73 -22.45
C ASN A 567 45.27 7.78 -21.23
N PHE A 568 44.25 7.81 -20.37
CA PHE A 568 44.17 7.11 -19.08
C PHE A 568 44.96 7.75 -17.91
N ASP A 569 44.91 9.06 -17.82
CA ASP A 569 45.36 9.80 -16.63
C ASP A 569 44.46 9.49 -15.43
N GLY A 570 45.07 9.23 -14.27
CA GLY A 570 44.32 8.81 -13.10
C GLY A 570 45.08 8.86 -11.79
N PHE A 571 44.36 8.50 -10.74
CA PHE A 571 44.84 8.49 -9.36
C PHE A 571 44.16 7.37 -8.57
N GLY A 572 44.72 7.01 -7.42
CA GLY A 572 44.12 6.00 -6.56
C GLY A 572 44.75 5.93 -5.20
N THR A 573 44.25 4.99 -4.40
CA THR A 573 44.78 4.68 -3.07
C THR A 573 44.70 3.17 -2.82
N VAL A 574 45.31 2.71 -1.72
CA VAL A 574 45.19 1.34 -1.24
C VAL A 574 44.56 1.40 0.15
N LEU A 575 43.34 0.88 0.25
CA LEU A 575 42.58 0.85 1.48
C LEU A 575 43.19 -0.14 2.47
N ALA A 576 43.21 0.24 3.74
CA ALA A 576 43.61 -0.66 4.83
C ALA A 576 42.61 -1.80 5.01
N ASN A 577 41.31 -1.49 4.87
CA ASN A 577 40.20 -2.42 4.93
C ASN A 577 39.56 -2.54 3.53
N PRO A 578 39.47 -3.74 2.94
CA PRO A 578 38.80 -3.93 1.65
C PRO A 578 37.30 -3.59 1.70
N VAL A 579 36.79 -3.03 0.62
CA VAL A 579 35.34 -2.86 0.34
C VAL A 579 34.75 -4.22 -0.03
N ASP A 580 33.60 -4.57 0.53
CA ASP A 580 32.91 -5.84 0.30
C ASP A 580 31.70 -5.64 -0.62
N PHE A 581 31.73 -6.25 -1.80
CA PHE A 581 30.65 -6.17 -2.77
C PHE A 581 29.69 -7.37 -2.72
N SER A 582 29.65 -8.16 -1.63
CA SER A 582 28.72 -9.29 -1.51
C SER A 582 27.26 -8.90 -1.27
N ALA A 583 26.99 -7.66 -0.85
CA ALA A 583 25.64 -7.14 -0.66
C ALA A 583 24.92 -6.87 -1.99
N GLU A 584 23.60 -6.70 -1.93
CA GLU A 584 22.78 -6.33 -3.10
C GLU A 584 23.08 -4.91 -3.57
N ASP A 585 23.22 -3.96 -2.64
CA ASP A 585 23.66 -2.61 -2.96
C ASP A 585 25.19 -2.57 -3.17
N LYS A 586 25.59 -1.93 -4.26
CA LYS A 586 26.96 -1.86 -4.77
C LYS A 586 27.34 -0.44 -5.22
N VAL A 587 26.62 0.57 -4.74
CA VAL A 587 26.86 1.96 -5.13
C VAL A 587 28.04 2.55 -4.34
N VAL A 588 29.01 3.11 -5.07
CA VAL A 588 30.07 3.94 -4.51
C VAL A 588 29.77 5.41 -4.76
N ARG A 589 29.77 6.21 -3.70
CA ARG A 589 29.50 7.65 -3.74
C ARG A 589 30.77 8.45 -3.56
N VAL A 590 30.86 9.59 -4.26
CA VAL A 590 31.96 10.54 -4.12
C VAL A 590 31.49 11.92 -4.56
N LEU A 591 31.85 12.96 -3.81
CA LEU A 591 31.68 14.33 -4.25
C LEU A 591 32.83 14.68 -5.19
N VAL A 592 32.51 15.20 -6.36
CA VAL A 592 33.48 15.56 -7.39
C VAL A 592 33.24 16.99 -7.81
N TRP A 593 34.31 17.76 -7.95
CA TRP A 593 34.26 19.11 -8.50
C TRP A 593 34.87 19.14 -9.90
N SER A 594 34.12 19.66 -10.86
CA SER A 594 34.63 20.02 -12.18
C SER A 594 33.83 21.18 -12.78
N THR A 595 34.51 22.03 -13.55
CA THR A 595 33.89 23.08 -14.39
C THR A 595 33.78 22.68 -15.86
N SER A 596 34.18 21.45 -16.18
CA SER A 596 34.09 20.86 -17.52
C SER A 596 33.26 19.59 -17.44
N ALA A 597 32.37 19.40 -18.42
CA ALA A 597 31.65 18.15 -18.57
C ALA A 597 32.65 17.04 -18.94
N VAL A 598 32.85 16.07 -18.06
CA VAL A 598 33.85 14.99 -18.23
C VAL A 598 33.33 13.70 -17.64
N THR A 599 33.80 12.57 -18.17
CA THR A 599 33.48 11.25 -17.60
C THR A 599 34.53 10.85 -16.56
N PHE A 600 34.08 10.45 -15.38
CA PHE A 600 34.90 9.76 -14.39
C PHE A 600 34.67 8.27 -14.50
N ARG A 601 35.74 7.48 -14.44
CA ARG A 601 35.66 6.03 -14.34
C ARG A 601 36.29 5.60 -13.02
N LEU A 602 35.53 4.87 -12.21
CA LEU A 602 36.03 4.21 -11.01
C LEU A 602 36.26 2.74 -11.32
N ASN A 603 37.48 2.29 -11.04
CA ASN A 603 37.91 0.91 -11.18
C ASN A 603 38.29 0.36 -9.80
N MET A 604 37.77 -0.81 -9.45
CA MET A 604 38.04 -1.50 -8.19
C MET A 604 38.94 -2.71 -8.43
N GLN A 605 40.10 -2.71 -7.77
CA GLN A 605 41.13 -3.75 -7.88
C GLN A 605 41.46 -4.40 -6.54
N GLN A 606 42.05 -5.59 -6.63
CA GLN A 606 42.74 -6.23 -5.51
C GLN A 606 44.23 -5.88 -5.55
N ASN A 607 44.79 -5.42 -4.44
CA ASN A 607 46.22 -5.14 -4.30
C ASN A 607 46.80 -5.89 -3.10
N PRO A 608 47.93 -6.63 -3.25
CA PRO A 608 48.77 -6.77 -4.44
C PRO A 608 48.33 -7.86 -5.44
N ASN A 609 47.23 -8.56 -5.17
CA ASN A 609 46.83 -9.77 -5.89
C ASN A 609 45.87 -9.46 -7.06
N ASN A 610 46.12 -8.39 -7.83
CA ASN A 610 45.18 -7.94 -8.86
C ASN A 610 44.89 -9.07 -9.85
N ASN A 611 43.61 -9.36 -10.07
CA ASN A 611 43.10 -10.42 -10.95
C ASN A 611 43.56 -11.85 -10.59
N GLU A 612 43.99 -12.11 -9.34
CA GLU A 612 44.33 -13.48 -8.91
C GLU A 612 43.15 -14.23 -8.27
N THR A 613 42.30 -13.53 -7.53
CA THR A 613 41.14 -14.14 -6.82
C THR A 613 39.80 -13.58 -7.25
N GLU A 614 39.73 -12.28 -7.52
CA GLU A 614 38.55 -11.62 -8.06
C GLU A 614 38.95 -10.85 -9.31
N ARG A 615 38.00 -10.70 -10.24
CA ARG A 615 38.21 -9.91 -11.44
C ARG A 615 37.99 -8.43 -11.14
N GLU A 616 38.92 -7.58 -11.54
CA GLU A 616 38.75 -6.12 -11.45
C GLU A 616 37.55 -5.65 -12.25
N VAL A 617 36.85 -4.65 -11.73
CA VAL A 617 35.58 -4.15 -12.28
C VAL A 617 35.63 -2.63 -12.38
N GLU A 618 34.91 -2.07 -13.34
CA GLU A 618 34.86 -0.63 -13.55
C GLU A 618 33.47 -0.13 -13.96
N VAL A 619 33.16 1.10 -13.54
CA VAL A 619 31.94 1.85 -13.84
C VAL A 619 32.34 3.26 -14.28
N ALA A 620 31.62 3.83 -15.23
CA ALA A 620 31.82 5.19 -15.70
C ALA A 620 30.58 6.04 -15.46
N VAL A 621 30.78 7.26 -14.97
CA VAL A 621 29.73 8.24 -14.64
C VAL A 621 30.12 9.59 -15.22
N ALA A 622 29.18 10.28 -15.84
CA ALA A 622 29.39 11.62 -16.37
C ALA A 622 29.23 12.67 -15.28
N HIS A 623 30.10 13.68 -15.30
CA HIS A 623 30.00 14.90 -14.51
C HIS A 623 29.58 16.04 -15.44
N GLY A 624 28.57 16.83 -15.08
CA GLY A 624 27.98 17.88 -15.90
C GLY A 624 28.86 19.13 -16.07
N GLY A 625 29.78 19.33 -15.14
CA GLY A 625 30.76 20.42 -15.18
C GLY A 625 30.23 21.68 -14.51
N THR A 626 29.34 21.50 -13.54
CA THR A 626 28.59 22.58 -12.90
C THR A 626 29.18 23.03 -11.56
N GLY A 627 30.33 22.49 -11.15
CA GLY A 627 30.90 22.67 -9.82
C GLY A 627 30.96 21.34 -9.07
N TRP A 628 30.55 21.33 -7.81
CA TRP A 628 30.45 20.11 -6.99
C TRP A 628 29.19 19.31 -7.35
N GLU A 629 29.37 18.05 -7.72
CA GLU A 629 28.31 17.07 -8.00
C GLU A 629 28.59 15.77 -7.22
N GLU A 630 27.53 15.10 -6.71
CA GLU A 630 27.65 13.73 -6.20
C GLU A 630 27.65 12.77 -7.38
N LEU A 631 28.72 11.99 -7.54
CA LEU A 631 28.77 10.91 -8.52
C LEU A 631 28.48 9.57 -7.84
N ARG A 632 27.50 8.83 -8.39
CA ARG A 632 27.09 7.50 -7.96
C ARG A 632 27.57 6.44 -8.95
N PHE A 633 28.55 5.64 -8.53
CA PHE A 633 29.08 4.52 -9.32
C PHE A 633 28.37 3.24 -8.91
N ASP A 634 27.36 2.84 -9.68
CA ASP A 634 26.63 1.59 -9.44
C ASP A 634 27.37 0.38 -10.04
N PHE A 635 27.98 -0.44 -9.17
CA PHE A 635 28.69 -1.63 -9.60
C PHE A 635 27.78 -2.83 -9.92
N ALA A 636 26.45 -2.74 -9.75
CA ALA A 636 25.53 -3.75 -10.28
C ALA A 636 25.58 -3.83 -11.80
N THR A 637 25.91 -2.70 -12.46
CA THR A 637 26.05 -2.60 -13.93
C THR A 637 27.50 -2.57 -14.39
N ALA A 638 28.45 -2.89 -13.51
CA ALA A 638 29.88 -2.84 -13.83
C ALA A 638 30.27 -3.80 -14.97
N VAL A 639 31.42 -3.48 -15.58
CA VAL A 639 32.09 -4.35 -16.54
C VAL A 639 33.47 -4.76 -16.02
N ALA A 640 33.97 -5.89 -16.50
CA ALA A 640 35.31 -6.37 -16.21
C ALA A 640 36.36 -5.36 -16.73
N GLY A 641 37.21 -4.85 -15.83
CA GLY A 641 38.23 -3.85 -16.15
C GLY A 641 39.40 -4.41 -16.97
N PHE A 642 40.44 -3.61 -17.15
CA PHE A 642 41.55 -3.92 -18.06
C PHE A 642 42.52 -4.99 -17.54
N ALA A 643 42.39 -6.23 -18.03
CA ALA A 643 43.41 -7.25 -17.84
C ALA A 643 44.44 -7.26 -18.98
N ASN A 644 45.73 -7.37 -18.63
CA ASN A 644 46.80 -7.57 -19.60
C ASN A 644 46.65 -8.93 -20.28
N GLY A 645 46.53 -8.93 -21.62
CA GLY A 645 46.19 -10.13 -22.40
C GLY A 645 44.73 -10.19 -22.85
N GLY A 646 43.90 -9.23 -22.44
CA GLY A 646 42.49 -9.10 -22.86
C GLY A 646 41.51 -9.93 -22.04
N GLU A 647 42.02 -10.77 -21.14
CA GLU A 647 41.24 -11.69 -20.30
C GLU A 647 42.03 -12.02 -19.02
N ALA A 648 41.31 -12.25 -17.93
CA ALA A 648 41.80 -12.78 -16.65
C ALA A 648 40.65 -13.49 -15.94
N LEU A 649 40.96 -14.57 -15.23
CA LEU A 649 39.98 -15.44 -14.56
C LEU A 649 38.87 -15.98 -15.48
N GLY A 650 39.11 -16.08 -16.80
CA GLY A 650 38.11 -16.59 -17.74
C GLY A 650 37.18 -15.52 -18.33
N ILE A 651 37.35 -14.24 -17.97
CA ILE A 651 36.42 -13.15 -18.28
C ILE A 651 37.12 -12.13 -19.19
N ALA A 652 36.48 -11.71 -20.28
CA ALA A 652 37.07 -10.77 -21.22
C ALA A 652 36.99 -9.32 -20.71
N ASN A 653 37.91 -8.44 -21.13
CA ASN A 653 37.80 -7.00 -20.84
C ASN A 653 36.48 -6.43 -21.39
N GLY A 654 35.78 -5.63 -20.60
CA GLY A 654 34.51 -5.00 -20.97
C GLY A 654 33.29 -5.92 -20.92
N GLU A 655 33.45 -7.19 -20.53
CA GLU A 655 32.33 -8.10 -20.29
C GLU A 655 31.54 -7.67 -19.05
N ALA A 656 30.21 -7.74 -19.09
CA ALA A 656 29.37 -7.39 -17.94
C ALA A 656 29.72 -8.27 -16.73
N LEU A 657 29.98 -7.64 -15.59
CA LEU A 657 30.43 -8.32 -14.38
C LEU A 657 30.08 -7.51 -13.13
N ALA A 658 29.03 -7.94 -12.42
CA ALA A 658 28.73 -7.45 -11.08
C ALA A 658 29.68 -8.12 -10.05
N PRO A 659 30.47 -7.34 -9.28
CA PRO A 659 31.38 -7.89 -8.29
C PRO A 659 30.62 -8.49 -7.09
N THR A 660 31.18 -9.56 -6.53
CA THR A 660 30.70 -10.17 -5.27
C THR A 660 31.80 -10.33 -4.22
N GLY A 661 33.06 -10.05 -4.59
CA GLY A 661 34.22 -10.20 -3.73
C GLY A 661 34.66 -8.91 -3.05
N GLN A 662 35.89 -8.95 -2.54
CA GLN A 662 36.49 -7.84 -1.78
C GLN A 662 37.59 -7.14 -2.58
N TYR A 663 37.57 -5.81 -2.58
CA TYR A 663 38.48 -4.95 -3.34
C TYR A 663 39.05 -3.87 -2.43
N ASN A 664 40.37 -3.63 -2.50
CA ASN A 664 41.04 -2.67 -1.61
C ASN A 664 41.80 -1.59 -2.38
N GLN A 665 41.62 -1.47 -3.69
CA GLN A 665 42.27 -0.44 -4.49
C GLN A 665 41.25 0.24 -5.41
N PRO A 666 40.61 1.34 -4.96
CA PRO A 666 39.88 2.24 -5.86
C PRO A 666 40.88 3.05 -6.71
N THR A 667 40.66 3.04 -8.02
CA THR A 667 41.44 3.77 -9.01
C THR A 667 40.51 4.57 -9.91
N PHE A 668 40.71 5.88 -9.96
CA PHE A 668 39.94 6.78 -10.79
C PHE A 668 40.70 7.12 -12.06
N PHE A 669 39.98 7.15 -13.19
CA PHE A 669 40.42 7.73 -14.44
C PHE A 669 39.51 8.90 -14.79
N ILE A 670 40.08 10.03 -15.16
CA ILE A 670 39.30 11.20 -15.59
C ILE A 670 39.44 11.31 -17.10
N ALA A 671 38.30 11.43 -17.77
CA ALA A 671 38.18 11.48 -19.23
C ALA A 671 38.96 10.36 -19.95
N PRO A 672 38.74 9.07 -19.60
CA PRO A 672 39.45 7.97 -20.24
C PRO A 672 39.19 7.97 -21.75
N GLY A 673 40.24 8.06 -22.57
CA GLY A 673 40.13 8.20 -24.02
C GLY A 673 40.40 9.60 -24.55
N GLU A 674 40.48 10.61 -23.69
CA GLU A 674 40.59 12.03 -24.07
C GLU A 674 41.78 12.72 -23.42
N ASP A 675 42.33 13.73 -24.10
CA ASP A 675 43.41 14.56 -23.57
C ASP A 675 42.79 15.75 -22.81
N VAL A 676 42.53 15.58 -21.53
CA VAL A 676 41.96 16.63 -20.66
C VAL A 676 43.02 17.17 -19.70
N SER A 677 43.24 18.48 -19.76
CA SER A 677 44.06 19.20 -18.77
C SER A 677 43.14 19.97 -17.83
N GLY A 678 43.42 19.95 -16.53
CA GLY A 678 42.57 20.64 -15.58
C GLY A 678 42.94 20.39 -14.13
N THR A 679 42.24 21.08 -13.25
CA THR A 679 42.27 20.81 -11.82
C THR A 679 40.88 20.34 -11.41
N PHE A 680 40.84 19.20 -10.75
CA PHE A 680 39.65 18.56 -10.23
C PHE A 680 39.79 18.40 -8.72
N TYR A 681 38.67 18.28 -8.02
CA TYR A 681 38.70 17.97 -6.59
C TYR A 681 37.75 16.81 -6.31
N ILE A 682 38.10 15.97 -5.35
CA ILE A 682 37.14 15.00 -4.78
C ILE A 682 37.09 15.11 -3.27
N ASP A 683 35.93 14.79 -2.71
CA ASP A 683 35.69 14.70 -1.27
C ASP A 683 34.76 13.52 -0.95
N ASN A 684 34.70 13.10 0.31
CA ASN A 684 33.70 12.16 0.84
C ASN A 684 33.59 10.84 0.05
N LEU A 685 34.72 10.25 -0.34
CA LEU A 685 34.73 8.98 -1.05
C LEU A 685 34.25 7.85 -0.13
N GLY A 686 33.13 7.24 -0.50
CA GLY A 686 32.51 6.16 0.27
C GLY A 686 31.71 6.63 1.49
N SER A 687 31.46 7.93 1.64
CA SER A 687 30.50 8.50 2.60
C SER A 687 29.35 9.16 1.88
N CYS A 688 28.24 9.33 2.57
CA CYS A 688 27.19 10.21 2.11
C CYS A 688 27.53 11.66 2.46
N PRO A 689 27.10 12.63 1.65
CA PRO A 689 27.17 14.04 2.02
C PRO A 689 26.40 14.27 3.33
N GLU A 690 26.97 15.08 4.23
CA GLU A 690 26.33 15.51 5.50
C GLU A 690 25.29 16.60 5.29
#